data_AF-A0A5S6QN42-F1
#
_entry.id   AF-A0A5S6QN42-F1
#
_cell.length_a   1.000
_cell.length_b   1.000
_cell.length_c   1.000
_cell.angle_alpha   90.00
_cell.angle_beta   90.00
_cell.angle_gamma   90.00
#
_symmetry.space_group_name_H-M   'P 1'
#
loop_
_entity.id
_entity.type
_entity.pdbx_description
1 polymer ?
#
loop_
_entity_poly.entity_id
_entity_poly.type
_entity_poly.pdbx_seq_one_letter_code
_entity_poly.pdbx_strand_id
1 'polypeptide(L)'
;MLPPQVKSIKKLTLQMFTQLMGLFNVHVFSNYVPDAELITSLECHPRLSLLAVARGGDKVEVWLKKIGCYLWKTYYTRKPGRALVTFWYLDRLFCFGVEGMLLELSPHAHRPSIAMTLPSRDVQCVAKSTSGTVLAFGSKDGTINFVYFDKTANHFVAGTSLHNTGSVVSLAWNPADELLASGSVNCISVWRVLDRKCLYSLRLGGRDVEVGPTVYSLSFMGENVLVSGDSSGFTSFWDTDCGVLLQSYKCHRAEVRSVKVDENGEHAYSSGNDPTIFRFTLAENGSFSRDGVLFVNKRTVNQLDTAGGWLVSGGEDCFLAFSKEIHGKVVRRKFYPYVQEKVKCASDCGLVMFQHKSSLSIWKLGSATTSSDSPFQMLALSQHPREIVRMDTGGEPILFSAISPDGICIACSTITKTSLFRLWPERIDESTGMCKYSELSFPSKLPPSSQLCLFRTKECIMFAVADRQSLALYRVLTNDVCPCVCDLSLPENFGCVQKMVASWCGDMLAMITSSFEISILNINSKAFIATPKVDAYPVDVAFSSSDGYLLILYDSGLVLEFDSGKSNFTDFSNSSLGAKIRSLWRCQPLGLAISSSQSGFGIAYGATQLFSIDKTQASSEARVKEINQWNWLFAAHFLTNGDLVLCCSEVSAFNELLPKPLNFPKFGRK
;
A
#
# COMPACT_ATOMS: atom_id res chain seq x y z
N MET A 1 31.57 12.36 -8.62
CA MET A 1 30.71 11.58 -7.71
C MET A 1 31.55 11.28 -6.47
N LEU A 2 31.30 11.98 -5.36
CA LEU A 2 32.00 11.74 -4.10
C LEU A 2 31.47 10.44 -3.46
N PRO A 3 32.31 9.65 -2.78
CA PRO A 3 31.84 8.49 -2.03
C PRO A 3 30.92 8.95 -0.88
N PRO A 4 29.86 8.19 -0.56
CA PRO A 4 28.89 8.57 0.46
C PRO A 4 29.55 8.61 1.84
N GLN A 5 29.53 9.79 2.47
CA GLN A 5 29.94 9.94 3.86
C GLN A 5 28.91 9.26 4.77
N VAL A 6 29.36 8.25 5.52
CA VAL A 6 28.65 7.68 6.67
C VAL A 6 28.52 8.77 7.74
N LYS A 7 27.37 9.45 7.79
CA LYS A 7 27.06 10.41 8.85
C LYS A 7 26.33 9.71 9.99
N SER A 8 27.08 9.41 11.06
CA SER A 8 26.66 9.43 12.47
C SER A 8 25.18 9.09 12.75
N ILE A 9 24.86 7.80 12.81
CA ILE A 9 23.74 7.34 13.65
C ILE A 9 24.16 7.61 15.11
N LYS A 10 23.39 8.47 15.80
CA LYS A 10 23.71 9.06 17.10
C LYS A 10 24.20 8.02 18.11
N LYS A 11 25.23 8.38 18.89
CA LYS A 11 25.88 7.63 19.98
C LYS A 11 24.98 7.25 21.18
N LEU A 12 23.65 7.41 21.09
CA LEU A 12 22.67 7.08 22.12
C LEU A 12 21.94 5.74 21.87
N THR A 13 22.26 5.05 20.77
CA THR A 13 21.63 3.81 20.27
C THR A 13 22.13 2.52 20.96
N LEU A 14 22.78 2.61 22.11
CA LEU A 14 23.57 1.49 22.65
C LEU A 14 23.23 1.08 24.08
N GLN A 15 22.61 1.96 24.87
CA GLN A 15 22.42 1.70 26.31
C GLN A 15 21.22 0.80 26.65
N MET A 16 20.29 0.53 25.73
CA MET A 16 19.19 -0.44 25.94
C MET A 16 19.42 -1.80 25.25
N PHE A 17 20.52 -1.95 24.51
CA PHE A 17 21.01 -3.25 24.03
C PHE A 17 21.59 -4.11 25.17
N THR A 18 21.67 -3.57 26.37
CA THR A 18 22.39 -4.07 27.55
C THR A 18 21.90 -5.39 28.16
N GLN A 19 20.88 -6.06 27.58
CA GLN A 19 20.40 -7.35 28.09
C GLN A 19 20.04 -8.40 27.01
N LEU A 20 20.31 -8.14 25.73
CA LEU A 20 20.08 -9.10 24.65
C LEU A 20 21.14 -8.90 23.56
N MET A 21 21.59 -10.01 22.99
CA MET A 21 22.49 -10.09 21.83
C MET A 21 23.98 -9.84 22.11
N GLY A 22 24.65 -10.84 22.68
CA GLY A 22 26.10 -11.03 22.53
C GLY A 22 26.46 -12.14 21.53
N LEU A 23 25.54 -12.52 20.62
CA LEU A 23 25.58 -13.82 19.93
C LEU A 23 25.60 -13.77 18.39
N PHE A 24 25.38 -12.62 17.73
CA PHE A 24 25.38 -12.53 16.27
C PHE A 24 25.60 -11.10 15.75
N ASN A 25 26.06 -10.96 14.50
CA ASN A 25 26.28 -9.65 13.88
C ASN A 25 24.98 -9.10 13.31
N VAL A 26 24.85 -7.76 13.34
CA VAL A 26 23.71 -7.05 12.73
C VAL A 26 24.21 -6.21 11.56
N HIS A 27 23.77 -6.55 10.35
CA HIS A 27 24.01 -5.81 9.13
C HIS A 27 22.89 -4.79 8.92
N VAL A 28 23.20 -3.50 9.06
CA VAL A 28 22.24 -2.42 8.79
C VAL A 28 22.46 -1.89 7.37
N PHE A 29 21.49 -2.12 6.49
CA PHE A 29 21.53 -1.71 5.09
C PHE A 29 20.59 -0.52 4.87
N SER A 30 21.13 0.64 4.51
CA SER A 30 20.38 1.90 4.37
C SER A 30 20.26 2.43 2.94
N ASN A 31 20.85 1.76 1.95
CA ASN A 31 20.94 2.28 0.58
C ASN A 31 19.65 2.10 -0.23
N TYR A 32 18.70 1.30 0.25
CA TYR A 32 17.44 1.12 -0.44
C TYR A 32 16.51 2.30 -0.15
N VAL A 33 16.02 2.93 -1.20
CA VAL A 33 14.97 3.95 -1.13
C VAL A 33 13.76 3.42 -1.89
N PRO A 34 12.62 3.21 -1.23
CA PRO A 34 11.39 2.78 -1.90
C PRO A 34 10.93 3.80 -2.94
N ASP A 35 10.27 3.31 -3.99
CA ASP A 35 9.67 4.16 -5.01
C ASP A 35 8.65 5.14 -4.40
N ALA A 36 8.79 6.42 -4.74
CA ALA A 36 7.85 7.47 -4.35
C ALA A 36 6.60 7.45 -5.23
N GLU A 37 5.56 6.74 -4.80
CA GLU A 37 4.27 6.69 -5.50
C GLU A 37 3.24 7.62 -4.85
N LEU A 38 3.03 8.78 -5.46
CA LEU A 38 2.15 9.85 -4.98
C LEU A 38 0.69 9.38 -4.96
N ILE A 39 -0.08 9.78 -3.93
CA ILE A 39 -1.52 9.47 -3.85
C ILE A 39 -2.28 10.46 -4.73
N THR A 40 -3.05 9.94 -5.69
CA THR A 40 -3.85 10.75 -6.62
C THR A 40 -5.33 10.77 -6.26
N SER A 41 -5.84 9.67 -5.73
CA SER A 41 -7.24 9.51 -5.31
C SER A 41 -7.29 8.56 -4.13
N LEU A 42 -8.26 8.74 -3.25
CA LEU A 42 -8.56 7.83 -2.16
C LEU A 42 -10.06 7.86 -1.86
N GLU A 43 -10.62 6.73 -1.48
CA GLU A 43 -12.02 6.63 -1.08
C GLU A 43 -12.21 5.57 0.01
N CYS A 44 -12.77 6.00 1.13
CA CYS A 44 -13.24 5.20 2.22
C CYS A 44 -14.58 4.57 1.87
N HIS A 45 -14.65 3.25 2.00
CA HIS A 45 -15.90 2.53 1.91
C HIS A 45 -16.87 2.99 3.03
N PRO A 46 -18.14 3.28 2.74
CA PRO A 46 -19.07 3.87 3.71
C PRO A 46 -19.40 2.94 4.90
N ARG A 47 -19.57 1.63 4.63
CA ARG A 47 -19.96 0.64 5.67
C ARG A 47 -18.81 -0.27 6.13
N LEU A 48 -18.15 -0.93 5.18
CA LEU A 48 -17.03 -1.82 5.43
C LEU A 48 -15.78 -1.03 5.86
N SER A 49 -14.93 -1.68 6.65
CA SER A 49 -13.62 -1.15 7.04
C SER A 49 -12.60 -1.23 5.89
N LEU A 50 -12.96 -0.73 4.70
CA LEU A 50 -12.13 -0.72 3.50
C LEU A 50 -11.81 0.71 3.02
N LEU A 51 -10.61 0.90 2.48
CA LEU A 51 -10.12 2.14 1.90
C LEU A 51 -9.43 1.81 0.58
N ALA A 52 -9.84 2.45 -0.51
CA ALA A 52 -9.17 2.36 -1.79
C ALA A 52 -8.24 3.55 -1.97
N VAL A 53 -7.04 3.33 -2.52
CA VAL A 53 -6.03 4.38 -2.72
C VAL A 53 -5.38 4.19 -4.07
N ALA A 54 -5.51 5.19 -4.95
CA ALA A 54 -4.81 5.24 -6.21
C ALA A 54 -3.45 5.94 -6.05
N ARG A 55 -2.41 5.38 -6.68
CA ARG A 55 -1.06 5.93 -6.67
C ARG A 55 -0.41 5.93 -8.03
N GLY A 56 0.44 6.93 -8.28
CA GLY A 56 1.35 6.97 -9.44
C GLY A 56 0.69 6.89 -10.82
N GLY A 57 -0.64 6.95 -10.89
CA GLY A 57 -1.43 6.84 -12.10
C GLY A 57 -1.65 5.41 -12.66
N ASP A 58 -1.10 4.37 -12.03
CA ASP A 58 -1.29 2.98 -12.47
C ASP A 58 -1.52 1.97 -11.35
N LYS A 59 -1.33 2.36 -10.10
CA LYS A 59 -1.45 1.46 -8.95
C LYS A 59 -2.72 1.75 -8.16
N VAL A 60 -3.43 0.72 -7.75
CA VAL A 60 -4.57 0.82 -6.83
C VAL A 60 -4.33 -0.10 -5.64
N GLU A 61 -4.42 0.44 -4.44
CA GLU A 61 -4.27 -0.28 -3.18
C GLU A 61 -5.62 -0.38 -2.47
N VAL A 62 -5.85 -1.51 -1.81
CA VAL A 62 -6.99 -1.75 -0.93
C VAL A 62 -6.44 -1.93 0.48
N TRP A 63 -6.91 -1.09 1.39
CA TRP A 63 -6.51 -1.04 2.78
C TRP A 63 -7.67 -1.42 3.69
N LEU A 64 -7.39 -2.10 4.80
CA LEU A 64 -8.33 -2.38 5.88
C LEU A 64 -8.20 -1.30 6.96
N LYS A 65 -9.24 -0.49 7.17
CA LYS A 65 -9.27 0.67 8.06
C LYS A 65 -9.31 0.34 9.57
N LYS A 66 -9.18 -0.93 9.99
CA LYS A 66 -9.14 -1.31 11.42
C LYS A 66 -7.89 -0.76 12.10
N ILE A 67 -7.76 -0.92 13.43
CA ILE A 67 -6.84 -0.25 14.37
C ILE A 67 -5.41 0.05 13.83
N GLY A 68 -4.84 -0.81 12.96
CA GLY A 68 -3.51 -0.65 12.36
C GLY A 68 -3.43 -0.20 10.88
N CYS A 69 -4.56 0.04 10.20
CA CYS A 69 -4.65 0.35 8.76
C CYS A 69 -3.77 -0.56 7.89
N TYR A 70 -4.21 -1.80 7.65
CA TYR A 70 -3.42 -2.81 6.95
C TYR A 70 -3.56 -2.71 5.43
N LEU A 71 -2.44 -2.79 4.69
CA LEU A 71 -2.48 -2.89 3.23
C LEU A 71 -2.86 -4.33 2.83
N TRP A 72 -4.10 -4.51 2.39
CA TRP A 72 -4.64 -5.83 2.06
C TRP A 72 -4.23 -6.30 0.66
N LYS A 73 -4.28 -5.41 -0.33
CA LYS A 73 -3.98 -5.79 -1.72
C LYS A 73 -3.53 -4.62 -2.58
N THR A 74 -2.70 -4.93 -3.57
CA THR A 74 -2.26 -3.98 -4.60
C THR A 74 -2.62 -4.51 -5.99
N TYR A 75 -3.08 -3.63 -6.85
CA TYR A 75 -3.37 -3.85 -8.26
C TYR A 75 -2.52 -2.90 -9.11
N TYR A 76 -2.11 -3.39 -10.27
CA TYR A 76 -1.49 -2.57 -11.31
C TYR A 76 -2.37 -2.58 -12.55
N THR A 77 -2.53 -1.41 -13.15
CA THR A 77 -3.27 -1.21 -14.41
C THR A 77 -2.29 -1.09 -15.56
N ARG A 78 -2.69 -1.53 -16.77
CA ARG A 78 -1.77 -1.80 -17.91
C ARG A 78 -1.10 -0.57 -18.55
N LYS A 79 -1.46 0.66 -18.19
CA LYS A 79 -0.85 1.87 -18.77
C LYS A 79 -0.67 2.96 -17.69
N PRO A 80 0.58 3.25 -17.26
CA PRO A 80 0.87 4.45 -16.47
C PRO A 80 0.60 5.71 -17.30
N GLY A 81 -0.10 6.68 -16.72
CA GLY A 81 -0.12 8.02 -17.32
C GLY A 81 -1.25 8.97 -16.92
N ARG A 82 -2.28 8.55 -16.18
CA ARG A 82 -3.35 9.49 -15.75
C ARG A 82 -3.88 9.16 -14.37
N ALA A 83 -4.36 10.18 -13.65
CA ALA A 83 -4.89 10.02 -12.31
C ALA A 83 -6.04 9.00 -12.34
N LEU A 84 -5.82 7.83 -11.73
CA LEU A 84 -6.86 6.84 -11.51
C LEU A 84 -7.79 7.42 -10.46
N VAL A 85 -9.07 7.58 -10.81
CA VAL A 85 -10.12 7.81 -9.82
C VAL A 85 -10.66 6.45 -9.42
N THR A 86 -10.63 6.17 -8.12
CA THR A 86 -11.09 4.91 -7.52
C THR A 86 -12.34 5.17 -6.71
N PHE A 87 -13.33 4.30 -6.80
CA PHE A 87 -14.58 4.46 -6.05
C PHE A 87 -15.23 3.15 -5.67
N TRP A 88 -15.96 3.16 -4.55
CA TRP A 88 -16.76 2.02 -4.08
C TRP A 88 -18.22 2.16 -4.51
N TYR A 89 -18.78 1.09 -5.05
CA TYR A 89 -20.19 1.02 -5.42
C TYR A 89 -20.73 -0.40 -5.16
N LEU A 90 -21.83 -0.51 -4.40
CA LEU A 90 -22.43 -1.80 -3.98
C LEU A 90 -21.39 -2.79 -3.40
N ASP A 91 -20.52 -2.31 -2.51
CA ASP A 91 -19.41 -3.08 -1.89
C ASP A 91 -18.36 -3.62 -2.89
N ARG A 92 -18.39 -3.17 -4.14
CA ARG A 92 -17.42 -3.48 -5.19
C ARG A 92 -16.52 -2.28 -5.44
N LEU A 93 -15.25 -2.54 -5.73
CA LEU A 93 -14.28 -1.50 -6.02
C LEU A 93 -14.14 -1.34 -7.53
N PHE A 94 -14.18 -0.10 -7.99
CA PHE A 94 -13.96 0.25 -9.38
C PHE A 94 -12.87 1.31 -9.53
N CYS A 95 -12.23 1.30 -10.70
CA CYS A 95 -11.37 2.39 -11.14
C CYS A 95 -11.53 2.63 -12.63
N PHE A 96 -11.15 3.82 -13.08
CA PHE A 96 -11.11 4.12 -14.51
C PHE A 96 -9.77 3.76 -15.11
N GLY A 97 -9.79 2.98 -16.18
CA GLY A 97 -8.64 2.80 -17.06
C GLY A 97 -8.55 3.90 -18.11
N VAL A 98 -7.40 3.97 -18.78
CA VAL A 98 -7.24 4.75 -20.02
C VAL A 98 -8.29 4.24 -21.05
N GLU A 99 -8.88 5.14 -21.85
CA GLU A 99 -9.91 4.87 -22.88
C GLU A 99 -11.37 4.74 -22.41
N GLY A 100 -11.71 5.17 -21.19
CA GLY A 100 -13.11 5.17 -20.71
C GLY A 100 -13.61 3.78 -20.28
N MET A 101 -12.68 2.85 -20.07
CA MET A 101 -12.98 1.53 -19.51
C MET A 101 -13.17 1.64 -18.00
N LEU A 102 -14.32 1.18 -17.52
CA LEU A 102 -14.58 0.94 -16.11
C LEU A 102 -14.01 -0.43 -15.74
N LEU A 103 -12.99 -0.44 -14.89
CA LEU A 103 -12.38 -1.65 -14.37
C LEU A 103 -12.95 -1.97 -12.99
N GLU A 104 -13.28 -3.23 -12.77
CA GLU A 104 -13.62 -3.78 -11.47
C GLU A 104 -12.40 -4.46 -10.84
N LEU A 105 -12.19 -4.16 -9.56
CA LEU A 105 -11.11 -4.68 -8.75
C LEU A 105 -11.72 -5.56 -7.64
N SER A 106 -11.68 -6.87 -7.82
CA SER A 106 -12.13 -7.80 -6.78
C SER A 106 -10.97 -8.17 -5.86
N PRO A 107 -11.09 -8.01 -4.52
CA PRO A 107 -10.08 -8.44 -3.53
C PRO A 107 -9.63 -9.90 -3.69
N HIS A 108 -10.53 -10.75 -4.20
CA HIS A 108 -10.29 -12.19 -4.39
C HIS A 108 -9.71 -12.52 -5.78
N ALA A 109 -9.81 -11.61 -6.75
CA ALA A 109 -9.20 -11.78 -8.07
C ALA A 109 -7.88 -11.01 -8.15
N HIS A 110 -6.85 -11.59 -8.76
CA HIS A 110 -5.58 -10.89 -8.85
C HIS A 110 -5.55 -9.80 -9.93
N ARG A 111 -6.38 -9.95 -10.97
CA ARG A 111 -6.39 -9.05 -12.13
C ARG A 111 -7.66 -8.21 -12.15
N PRO A 112 -7.57 -6.92 -12.55
CA PRO A 112 -8.73 -6.12 -12.88
C PRO A 112 -9.55 -6.79 -14.00
N SER A 113 -10.88 -6.75 -13.89
CA SER A 113 -11.79 -7.16 -14.97
C SER A 113 -12.46 -5.92 -15.58
N ILE A 114 -12.74 -5.93 -16.88
CA ILE A 114 -13.49 -4.85 -17.52
C ILE A 114 -14.97 -5.03 -17.16
N ALA A 115 -15.57 -4.03 -16.52
CA ALA A 115 -16.98 -4.02 -16.16
C ALA A 115 -17.85 -3.38 -17.27
N MET A 116 -17.35 -2.33 -17.92
CA MET A 116 -18.04 -1.59 -18.99
C MET A 116 -17.05 -0.71 -19.75
N THR A 117 -17.34 -0.41 -21.02
CA THR A 117 -16.71 0.70 -21.76
C THR A 117 -17.73 1.83 -21.88
N LEU A 118 -17.38 3.02 -21.37
CA LEU A 118 -18.25 4.19 -21.43
C LEU A 118 -18.26 4.81 -22.84
N PRO A 119 -19.36 5.46 -23.26
CA PRO A 119 -19.44 6.09 -24.58
C PRO A 119 -18.45 7.24 -24.76
N SER A 120 -18.22 8.02 -23.71
CA SER A 120 -17.29 9.16 -23.73
C SER A 120 -15.90 8.73 -23.31
N ARG A 121 -14.90 9.23 -24.04
CA ARG A 121 -13.48 9.05 -23.73
C ARG A 121 -13.04 10.14 -22.75
N ASP A 122 -11.99 9.88 -21.98
CA ASP A 122 -11.40 10.86 -21.03
C ASP A 122 -12.31 11.28 -19.86
N VAL A 123 -12.92 10.31 -19.18
CA VAL A 123 -13.59 10.54 -17.88
C VAL A 123 -12.61 11.15 -16.87
N GLN A 124 -13.01 12.23 -16.21
CA GLN A 124 -12.21 12.96 -15.22
C GLN A 124 -12.72 12.76 -13.78
N CYS A 125 -14.03 12.58 -13.60
CA CYS A 125 -14.63 12.47 -12.28
C CYS A 125 -15.85 11.56 -12.27
N VAL A 126 -16.23 11.12 -11.07
CA VAL A 126 -17.40 10.30 -10.82
C VAL A 126 -18.10 10.81 -9.57
N ALA A 127 -19.43 10.77 -9.58
CA ALA A 127 -20.24 10.98 -8.39
C ALA A 127 -21.34 9.92 -8.32
N LYS A 128 -21.62 9.50 -7.09
CA LYS A 128 -22.57 8.44 -6.79
C LYS A 128 -23.80 9.09 -6.19
N SER A 129 -24.96 8.67 -6.67
CA SER A 129 -26.22 8.98 -5.99
C SER A 129 -26.23 8.36 -4.59
N THR A 130 -26.79 9.09 -3.63
CA THR A 130 -26.88 8.72 -2.20
C THR A 130 -27.67 7.42 -2.01
N SER A 131 -28.73 7.20 -2.78
CA SER A 131 -29.50 5.95 -2.86
C SER A 131 -28.69 4.77 -3.43
N GLY A 132 -27.54 5.04 -4.07
CA GLY A 132 -26.70 4.03 -4.72
C GLY A 132 -27.32 3.46 -5.99
N THR A 133 -28.33 4.11 -6.57
CA THR A 133 -29.01 3.60 -7.78
C THR A 133 -28.35 4.03 -9.08
N VAL A 134 -27.72 5.21 -9.08
CA VAL A 134 -27.16 5.85 -10.28
C VAL A 134 -25.73 6.33 -10.05
N LEU A 135 -24.89 6.17 -11.07
CA LEU A 135 -23.55 6.74 -11.16
C LEU A 135 -23.52 7.81 -12.24
N ALA A 136 -22.90 8.96 -11.96
CA ALA A 136 -22.67 10.03 -12.93
C ALA A 136 -21.17 10.15 -13.21
N PHE A 137 -20.79 10.15 -14.49
CA PHE A 137 -19.40 10.25 -14.95
C PHE A 137 -19.20 11.50 -15.78
N GLY A 138 -18.31 12.38 -15.33
CA GLY A 138 -17.99 13.62 -16.00
C GLY A 138 -16.75 13.46 -16.89
N SER A 139 -16.87 13.90 -18.14
CA SER A 139 -15.82 13.78 -19.15
C SER A 139 -15.20 15.12 -19.53
N LYS A 140 -14.00 15.04 -20.10
CA LYS A 140 -13.28 16.22 -20.64
C LYS A 140 -14.04 16.94 -21.77
N ASP A 141 -14.87 16.21 -22.51
CA ASP A 141 -15.72 16.75 -23.58
C ASP A 141 -16.98 17.49 -23.08
N GLY A 142 -17.19 17.58 -21.76
CA GLY A 142 -18.36 18.21 -21.17
C GLY A 142 -19.54 17.27 -20.94
N THR A 143 -19.47 16.03 -21.41
CA THR A 143 -20.54 15.04 -21.25
C THR A 143 -20.59 14.52 -19.81
N ILE A 144 -21.80 14.42 -19.26
CA ILE A 144 -22.08 13.72 -18.01
C ILE A 144 -22.91 12.49 -18.35
N ASN A 145 -22.29 11.31 -18.29
CA ASN A 145 -22.97 10.05 -18.56
C ASN A 145 -23.57 9.48 -17.28
N PHE A 146 -24.85 9.11 -17.32
CA PHE A 146 -25.48 8.37 -16.22
C PHE A 146 -25.40 6.87 -16.50
N VAL A 147 -25.01 6.09 -15.51
CA VAL A 147 -24.92 4.64 -15.60
C VAL A 147 -25.70 4.04 -14.43
N TYR A 148 -26.42 2.97 -14.75
CA TYR A 148 -27.24 2.23 -13.82
C TYR A 148 -26.67 0.83 -13.68
N PHE A 149 -26.91 0.23 -12.52
CA PHE A 149 -26.55 -1.16 -12.30
C PHE A 149 -27.80 -2.04 -12.37
N ASP A 150 -27.85 -2.89 -13.39
CA ASP A 150 -28.91 -3.89 -13.50
C ASP A 150 -28.58 -5.05 -12.56
N LYS A 151 -29.35 -5.16 -11.47
CA LYS A 151 -29.21 -6.23 -10.48
C LYS A 151 -29.54 -7.62 -11.04
N THR A 152 -30.43 -7.71 -12.04
CA THR A 152 -30.84 -8.99 -12.64
C THR A 152 -29.77 -9.53 -13.58
N ALA A 153 -29.18 -8.66 -14.40
CA ALA A 153 -28.12 -9.01 -15.34
C ALA A 153 -26.70 -8.90 -14.75
N ASN A 154 -26.56 -8.37 -13.53
CA ASN A 154 -25.29 -8.14 -12.83
C ASN A 154 -24.26 -7.35 -13.65
N HIS A 155 -24.73 -6.37 -14.43
CA HIS A 155 -23.88 -5.52 -15.25
C HIS A 155 -24.30 -4.05 -15.18
N PHE A 156 -23.41 -3.18 -15.65
CA PHE A 156 -23.73 -1.78 -15.82
C PHE A 156 -24.44 -1.55 -17.16
N VAL A 157 -25.37 -0.60 -17.18
CA VAL A 157 -26.07 -0.12 -18.36
C VAL A 157 -25.88 1.39 -18.47
N ALA A 158 -25.36 1.87 -19.60
CA ALA A 158 -25.28 3.29 -19.88
C ALA A 158 -26.68 3.82 -20.19
N GLY A 159 -27.05 4.95 -19.57
CA GLY A 159 -28.28 5.64 -19.87
C GLY A 159 -28.06 6.94 -20.63
N THR A 160 -29.00 7.86 -20.46
CA THR A 160 -28.97 9.21 -21.03
C THR A 160 -27.82 10.05 -20.45
N SER A 161 -27.37 11.03 -21.22
CA SER A 161 -26.32 11.98 -20.83
C SER A 161 -26.87 13.40 -20.65
N LEU A 162 -26.12 14.22 -19.92
CA LEU A 162 -26.22 15.68 -19.94
C LEU A 162 -24.98 16.25 -20.63
N HIS A 163 -25.06 17.51 -21.04
CA HIS A 163 -23.92 18.21 -21.63
C HIS A 163 -23.68 19.53 -20.90
N ASN A 164 -22.53 19.62 -20.25
CA ASN A 164 -22.06 20.85 -19.61
C ASN A 164 -21.35 21.73 -20.64
N THR A 165 -21.25 23.03 -20.35
CA THR A 165 -20.66 24.02 -21.26
C THR A 165 -19.15 23.87 -21.46
N GLY A 166 -18.48 23.09 -20.62
CA GLY A 166 -17.05 22.80 -20.73
C GLY A 166 -16.68 21.52 -19.99
N SER A 167 -15.39 21.20 -20.00
CA SER A 167 -14.82 20.01 -19.35
C SER A 167 -15.33 19.86 -17.92
N VAL A 168 -15.92 18.70 -17.60
CA VAL A 168 -16.43 18.40 -16.27
C VAL A 168 -15.29 17.83 -15.44
N VAL A 169 -14.83 18.60 -14.45
CA VAL A 169 -13.66 18.25 -13.61
C VAL A 169 -14.09 17.70 -12.26
N SER A 170 -15.28 18.09 -11.78
CA SER A 170 -15.83 17.63 -10.52
C SER A 170 -17.35 17.44 -10.61
N LEU A 171 -17.87 16.50 -9.82
CA LEU A 171 -19.29 16.21 -9.70
C LEU A 171 -19.62 15.99 -8.22
N ALA A 172 -20.82 16.39 -7.80
CA ALA A 172 -21.36 16.08 -6.48
C ALA A 172 -22.87 15.91 -6.55
N TRP A 173 -23.39 14.88 -5.87
CA TRP A 173 -24.82 14.67 -5.66
C TRP A 173 -25.24 15.30 -4.34
N ASN A 174 -26.44 15.86 -4.28
CA ASN A 174 -27.03 16.23 -3.00
C ASN A 174 -27.54 14.98 -2.25
N PRO A 175 -27.69 15.05 -0.91
CA PRO A 175 -28.11 13.91 -0.12
C PRO A 175 -29.52 13.38 -0.50
N ALA A 176 -30.47 14.25 -0.87
CA ALA A 176 -31.80 13.85 -1.34
C ALA A 176 -31.88 13.26 -2.77
N ASP A 177 -30.77 13.18 -3.52
CA ASP A 177 -30.72 12.70 -4.90
C ASP A 177 -31.52 13.51 -5.95
N GLU A 178 -31.85 14.75 -5.63
CA GLU A 178 -32.63 15.64 -6.52
C GLU A 178 -31.73 16.52 -7.40
N LEU A 179 -30.54 16.85 -6.91
CA LEU A 179 -29.60 17.77 -7.52
C LEU A 179 -28.25 17.10 -7.80
N LEU A 180 -27.72 17.37 -8.99
CA LEU A 180 -26.35 17.07 -9.37
C LEU A 180 -25.63 18.39 -9.66
N ALA A 181 -24.51 18.64 -9.00
CA ALA A 181 -23.64 19.77 -9.31
C ALA A 181 -22.47 19.30 -10.18
N SER A 182 -22.13 20.07 -11.23
CA SER A 182 -20.97 19.81 -12.09
C SER A 182 -20.07 21.03 -12.17
N GLY A 183 -18.81 20.87 -11.78
CA GLY A 183 -17.79 21.91 -11.82
C GLY A 183 -17.00 21.85 -13.12
N SER A 184 -16.82 23.00 -13.75
CA SER A 184 -15.98 23.19 -14.93
C SER A 184 -15.08 24.42 -14.75
N VAL A 185 -14.47 24.88 -15.84
CA VAL A 185 -13.75 26.15 -15.87
C VAL A 185 -14.78 27.29 -15.77
N ASN A 186 -14.66 28.11 -14.73
CA ASN A 186 -15.44 29.33 -14.45
C ASN A 186 -16.90 29.11 -14.06
N CYS A 187 -17.36 27.86 -13.96
CA CYS A 187 -18.78 27.59 -13.78
C CYS A 187 -19.03 26.36 -12.92
N ILE A 188 -20.07 26.44 -12.11
CA ILE A 188 -20.74 25.29 -11.52
C ILE A 188 -22.16 25.27 -12.09
N SER A 189 -22.51 24.17 -12.74
CA SER A 189 -23.88 23.94 -13.22
C SER A 189 -24.62 23.05 -12.21
N VAL A 190 -25.80 23.48 -11.76
CA VAL A 190 -26.66 22.72 -10.85
C VAL A 190 -27.83 22.17 -11.64
N TRP A 191 -27.96 20.86 -11.66
CA TRP A 191 -28.92 20.12 -12.47
C TRP A 191 -29.98 19.50 -11.59
N ARG A 192 -31.25 19.66 -11.95
CA ARG A 192 -32.31 18.81 -11.42
C ARG A 192 -32.27 17.47 -12.14
N VAL A 193 -32.12 16.39 -11.37
CA VAL A 193 -31.91 15.05 -11.91
C VAL A 193 -33.18 14.51 -12.58
N LEU A 194 -34.35 14.74 -11.98
CA LEU A 194 -35.62 14.19 -12.41
C LEU A 194 -35.98 14.57 -13.86
N ASP A 195 -35.88 15.86 -14.21
CA ASP A 195 -36.23 16.39 -15.52
C ASP A 195 -35.01 16.78 -16.36
N ARG A 196 -33.79 16.52 -15.86
CA ARG A 196 -32.51 16.75 -16.55
C ARG A 196 -32.27 18.21 -16.95
N LYS A 197 -32.82 19.16 -16.18
CA LYS A 197 -32.68 20.59 -16.46
C LYS A 197 -31.55 21.23 -15.64
N CYS A 198 -30.79 22.10 -16.29
CA CYS A 198 -29.91 23.02 -15.57
C CYS A 198 -30.76 24.10 -14.90
N LEU A 199 -30.75 24.14 -13.56
CA LEU A 199 -31.44 25.16 -12.77
C LEU A 199 -30.59 26.43 -12.69
N TYR A 200 -29.30 26.25 -12.39
CA TYR A 200 -28.39 27.36 -12.13
C TYR A 200 -27.05 27.14 -12.83
N SER A 201 -26.49 28.26 -13.32
CA SER A 201 -25.12 28.35 -13.83
C SER A 201 -24.40 29.39 -12.97
N LEU A 202 -23.70 28.91 -11.94
CA LEU A 202 -23.00 29.72 -10.96
C LEU A 202 -21.62 30.07 -11.52
N ARG A 203 -21.42 31.33 -11.94
CA ARG A 203 -20.15 31.78 -12.50
C ARG A 203 -19.15 32.14 -11.41
N LEU A 204 -17.90 31.71 -11.59
CA LEU A 204 -16.78 32.03 -10.72
C LEU A 204 -15.83 33.03 -11.41
N GLY A 205 -15.23 33.91 -10.62
CA GLY A 205 -14.35 34.97 -11.12
C GLY A 205 -15.08 36.28 -11.44
N GLY A 206 -14.33 37.38 -11.47
CA GLY A 206 -14.85 38.69 -11.89
C GLY A 206 -15.15 38.70 -13.38
N ARG A 207 -15.99 39.66 -13.83
CA ARG A 207 -16.37 39.80 -15.25
C ARG A 207 -15.18 40.08 -16.19
N ASP A 208 -14.03 40.50 -15.65
CA ASP A 208 -12.85 40.96 -16.39
C ASP A 208 -11.74 39.91 -16.53
N VAL A 209 -11.98 38.64 -16.20
CA VAL A 209 -10.95 37.58 -16.28
C VAL A 209 -11.15 36.74 -17.55
N GLU A 210 -10.17 36.75 -18.47
CA GLU A 210 -10.20 35.95 -19.72
C GLU A 210 -10.29 34.44 -19.47
N VAL A 211 -9.61 33.94 -18.44
CA VAL A 211 -9.69 32.55 -17.97
C VAL A 211 -9.91 32.55 -16.46
N GLY A 212 -11.15 32.37 -16.03
CA GLY A 212 -11.47 32.26 -14.61
C GLY A 212 -10.99 30.94 -13.95
N PRO A 213 -11.40 30.70 -12.70
CA PRO A 213 -10.90 29.57 -11.93
C PRO A 213 -11.56 28.24 -12.34
N THR A 214 -10.77 27.15 -12.28
CA THR A 214 -11.28 25.79 -12.47
C THR A 214 -11.78 25.23 -11.14
N VAL A 215 -12.97 24.63 -11.14
CA VAL A 215 -13.55 24.00 -9.94
C VAL A 215 -13.11 22.53 -9.85
N TYR A 216 -12.09 22.26 -9.04
CA TYR A 216 -11.49 20.93 -8.92
C TYR A 216 -12.29 19.98 -8.04
N SER A 217 -13.10 20.50 -7.11
CA SER A 217 -13.83 19.65 -6.17
C SER A 217 -15.14 20.29 -5.71
N LEU A 218 -16.15 19.45 -5.53
CA LEU A 218 -17.49 19.80 -5.08
C LEU A 218 -17.95 18.81 -4.01
N SER A 219 -18.68 19.30 -3.01
CA SER A 219 -19.34 18.46 -1.99
C SER A 219 -20.58 19.17 -1.48
N PHE A 220 -21.67 18.45 -1.24
CA PHE A 220 -22.84 18.99 -0.57
C PHE A 220 -22.68 18.92 0.96
N MET A 221 -23.16 19.95 1.65
CA MET A 221 -23.27 20.04 3.10
C MET A 221 -24.74 20.23 3.47
N GLY A 222 -25.38 19.17 3.95
CA GLY A 222 -26.85 19.13 4.01
C GLY A 222 -27.48 19.18 2.60
N GLU A 223 -28.75 19.54 2.52
CA GLU A 223 -29.51 19.47 1.26
C GLU A 223 -29.18 20.58 0.27
N ASN A 224 -28.96 21.81 0.77
CA ASN A 224 -29.03 23.01 -0.06
C ASN A 224 -27.73 23.83 -0.09
N VAL A 225 -26.69 23.37 0.60
CA VAL A 225 -25.38 24.05 0.58
C VAL A 225 -24.39 23.24 -0.24
N LEU A 226 -23.90 23.83 -1.33
CA LEU A 226 -22.80 23.30 -2.11
C LEU A 226 -21.49 23.96 -1.68
N VAL A 227 -20.47 23.14 -1.44
CA VAL A 227 -19.10 23.59 -1.16
C VAL A 227 -18.24 23.35 -2.41
N SER A 228 -17.47 24.35 -2.83
CA SER A 228 -16.58 24.26 -3.98
C SER A 228 -15.15 24.66 -3.63
N GLY A 229 -14.17 23.94 -4.16
CA GLY A 229 -12.76 24.31 -4.14
C GLY A 229 -12.24 24.61 -5.54
N ASP A 230 -11.53 25.72 -5.72
CA ASP A 230 -11.09 26.18 -7.03
C ASP A 230 -9.57 26.42 -7.19
N SER A 231 -9.15 26.62 -8.45
CA SER A 231 -7.75 26.86 -8.82
C SER A 231 -7.17 28.20 -8.33
N SER A 232 -8.01 29.12 -7.86
CA SER A 232 -7.58 30.41 -7.29
C SER A 232 -7.37 30.36 -5.78
N GLY A 233 -7.53 29.18 -5.16
CA GLY A 233 -7.35 28.96 -3.73
C GLY A 233 -8.57 29.34 -2.89
N PHE A 234 -9.73 29.51 -3.51
CA PHE A 234 -10.97 29.80 -2.80
C PHE A 234 -11.72 28.52 -2.43
N THR A 235 -12.30 28.55 -1.24
CA THR A 235 -13.35 27.63 -0.80
C THR A 235 -14.64 28.44 -0.66
N SER A 236 -15.63 28.11 -1.47
CA SER A 236 -16.88 28.87 -1.58
C SER A 236 -18.09 28.01 -1.21
N PHE A 237 -19.07 28.63 -0.58
CA PHE A 237 -20.32 28.05 -0.13
C PHE A 237 -21.47 28.68 -0.89
N TRP A 238 -22.31 27.85 -1.50
CA TRP A 238 -23.39 28.28 -2.39
C TRP A 238 -24.71 27.73 -1.90
N ASP A 239 -25.74 28.56 -1.97
CA ASP A 239 -27.13 28.14 -1.79
C ASP A 239 -27.64 27.62 -3.13
N THR A 240 -28.05 26.35 -3.17
CA THR A 240 -28.58 25.70 -4.36
C THR A 240 -30.07 25.84 -4.54
N ASP A 241 -30.81 26.36 -3.56
CA ASP A 241 -32.23 26.71 -3.71
C ASP A 241 -32.37 28.01 -4.50
N CYS A 242 -31.55 29.01 -4.15
CA CYS A 242 -31.60 30.34 -4.76
C CYS A 242 -30.53 30.55 -5.83
N GLY A 243 -29.53 29.66 -5.92
CA GLY A 243 -28.42 29.78 -6.86
C GLY A 243 -27.49 30.96 -6.56
N VAL A 244 -27.24 31.25 -5.28
CA VAL A 244 -26.45 32.41 -4.83
C VAL A 244 -25.21 32.00 -4.05
N LEU A 245 -24.16 32.82 -4.14
CA LEU A 245 -22.97 32.67 -3.30
C LEU A 245 -23.30 33.13 -1.88
N LEU A 246 -23.18 32.23 -0.90
CA LEU A 246 -23.34 32.56 0.52
C LEU A 246 -22.06 33.23 1.03
N GLN A 247 -20.93 32.54 0.91
CA GLN A 247 -19.63 33.01 1.40
C GLN A 247 -18.48 32.42 0.58
N SER A 248 -17.34 33.11 0.56
CA SER A 248 -16.13 32.64 -0.11
C SER A 248 -14.87 33.01 0.68
N TYR A 249 -13.97 32.05 0.82
CA TYR A 249 -12.75 32.15 1.63
C TYR A 249 -11.51 31.87 0.79
N LYS A 250 -10.66 32.89 0.61
CA LYS A 250 -9.29 32.72 0.08
C LYS A 250 -8.36 32.20 1.18
N CYS A 251 -8.53 30.95 1.55
CA CYS A 251 -7.79 30.31 2.63
C CYS A 251 -6.49 29.67 2.14
N HIS A 252 -6.52 29.05 0.96
CA HIS A 252 -5.37 28.42 0.36
C HIS A 252 -4.53 29.43 -0.42
N ARG A 253 -3.21 29.19 -0.44
CA ARG A 253 -2.26 30.03 -1.20
C ARG A 253 -2.05 29.51 -2.63
N ALA A 254 -2.57 28.34 -2.92
CA ALA A 254 -2.53 27.66 -4.20
C ALA A 254 -3.88 26.98 -4.45
N GLU A 255 -4.00 26.24 -5.55
CA GLU A 255 -5.22 25.55 -5.97
C GLU A 255 -5.80 24.65 -4.86
N VAL A 256 -7.10 24.73 -4.63
CA VAL A 256 -7.85 23.78 -3.78
C VAL A 256 -8.17 22.55 -4.63
N ARG A 257 -7.60 21.39 -4.27
CA ARG A 257 -7.73 20.13 -5.00
C ARG A 257 -8.91 19.29 -4.53
N SER A 258 -9.25 19.38 -3.25
CA SER A 258 -10.26 18.53 -2.63
C SER A 258 -11.06 19.32 -1.61
N VAL A 259 -12.38 19.19 -1.67
CA VAL A 259 -13.29 19.55 -0.58
C VAL A 259 -14.07 18.31 -0.17
N LYS A 260 -14.30 18.15 1.13
CA LYS A 260 -15.05 17.01 1.66
C LYS A 260 -15.85 17.46 2.88
N VAL A 261 -17.13 17.11 2.89
CA VAL A 261 -17.99 17.25 4.06
C VAL A 261 -17.97 15.95 4.85
N ASP A 262 -18.00 16.04 6.18
CA ASP A 262 -18.06 14.86 7.03
C ASP A 262 -19.42 14.16 7.01
N GLU A 263 -19.44 12.93 7.52
CA GLU A 263 -20.63 12.07 7.52
C GLU A 263 -21.82 12.70 8.27
N ASN A 264 -21.57 13.60 9.22
CA ASN A 264 -22.60 14.29 9.99
C ASN A 264 -23.10 15.58 9.31
N GLY A 265 -22.40 16.09 8.30
CA GLY A 265 -22.69 17.38 7.68
C GLY A 265 -22.34 18.59 8.56
N GLU A 266 -21.59 18.39 9.64
CA GLU A 266 -21.23 19.42 10.62
C GLU A 266 -20.01 20.24 10.16
N HIS A 267 -19.09 19.58 9.45
CA HIS A 267 -17.83 20.19 9.04
C HIS A 267 -17.54 19.98 7.56
N ALA A 268 -17.07 21.04 6.91
CA ALA A 268 -16.45 20.99 5.59
C ALA A 268 -14.93 21.15 5.70
N TYR A 269 -14.19 20.34 4.96
CA TYR A 269 -12.74 20.38 4.89
C TYR A 269 -12.28 20.77 3.49
N SER A 270 -11.22 21.55 3.39
CA SER A 270 -10.58 21.88 2.11
C SER A 270 -9.07 21.63 2.16
N SER A 271 -8.52 21.12 1.07
CA SER A 271 -7.08 20.90 0.89
C SER A 271 -6.63 21.16 -0.55
N GLY A 272 -5.33 21.38 -0.75
CA GLY A 272 -4.82 21.79 -2.06
C GLY A 272 -3.34 21.52 -2.28
N ASN A 273 -2.75 22.28 -3.19
CA ASN A 273 -1.31 22.23 -3.48
C ASN A 273 -0.47 22.76 -2.30
N ASP A 274 -1.06 23.49 -1.35
CA ASP A 274 -0.41 23.79 -0.09
C ASP A 274 -0.58 22.66 0.94
N PRO A 275 0.29 22.55 1.96
CA PRO A 275 0.23 21.46 2.93
C PRO A 275 -0.84 21.65 4.02
N THR A 276 -1.74 22.63 3.83
CA THR A 276 -2.73 23.00 4.84
C THR A 276 -4.06 22.34 4.55
N ILE A 277 -4.77 21.97 5.61
CA ILE A 277 -6.16 21.55 5.52
C ILE A 277 -6.96 22.51 6.40
N PHE A 278 -7.95 23.20 5.83
CA PHE A 278 -8.85 24.07 6.58
C PHE A 278 -10.14 23.32 6.93
N ARG A 279 -10.65 23.60 8.14
CA ARG A 279 -11.98 23.16 8.58
C ARG A 279 -12.92 24.35 8.67
N PHE A 280 -14.13 24.17 8.19
CA PHE A 280 -15.23 25.12 8.25
C PHE A 280 -16.41 24.49 8.98
N THR A 281 -17.11 25.33 9.75
CA THR A 281 -18.32 24.96 10.49
C THR A 281 -19.40 25.99 10.19
N LEU A 282 -20.65 25.54 10.05
CA LEU A 282 -21.80 26.43 9.98
C LEU A 282 -22.11 26.95 11.40
N ALA A 283 -21.96 28.25 11.61
CA ALA A 283 -22.29 28.88 12.87
C ALA A 283 -23.82 29.04 13.01
N GLU A 284 -24.30 29.20 14.25
CA GLU A 284 -25.73 29.36 14.57
C GLU A 284 -26.38 30.54 13.84
N ASN A 285 -25.61 31.56 13.50
CA ASN A 285 -26.07 32.73 12.73
C ASN A 285 -26.20 32.47 11.21
N GLY A 286 -26.02 31.22 10.76
CA GLY A 286 -26.09 30.83 9.35
C GLY A 286 -24.84 31.18 8.53
N SER A 287 -23.80 31.73 9.14
CA SER A 287 -22.53 32.02 8.47
C SER A 287 -21.54 30.87 8.62
N PHE A 288 -20.73 30.63 7.60
CA PHE A 288 -19.62 29.70 7.71
C PHE A 288 -18.47 30.39 8.43
N SER A 289 -17.78 29.66 9.31
CA SER A 289 -16.60 30.17 9.98
C SER A 289 -15.43 29.21 9.79
N ARG A 290 -14.24 29.77 9.61
CA ARG A 290 -13.01 28.99 9.59
C ARG A 290 -12.63 28.64 11.03
N ASP A 291 -12.96 27.42 11.42
CA ASP A 291 -12.83 26.93 12.79
C ASP A 291 -11.45 26.29 13.08
N GLY A 292 -10.78 25.73 12.06
CA GLY A 292 -9.52 25.03 12.29
C GLY A 292 -8.54 25.02 11.10
N VAL A 293 -7.25 24.85 11.42
CA VAL A 293 -6.18 24.60 10.45
C VAL A 293 -5.35 23.39 10.89
N LEU A 294 -5.27 22.39 10.02
CA LEU A 294 -4.55 21.14 10.27
C LEU A 294 -3.28 21.11 9.41
N PHE A 295 -2.14 20.82 10.06
CA PHE A 295 -0.83 20.64 9.41
C PHE A 295 -0.39 19.18 9.55
N VAL A 296 -0.98 18.29 8.75
CA VAL A 296 -0.69 16.84 8.79
C VAL A 296 0.37 16.48 7.75
N ASN A 297 0.20 17.00 6.54
CA ASN A 297 1.06 16.84 5.38
C ASN A 297 2.15 17.91 5.34
N LYS A 298 3.21 17.66 4.57
CA LYS A 298 4.31 18.60 4.30
C LYS A 298 4.30 19.10 2.84
N ARG A 299 3.52 18.45 1.97
CA ARG A 299 3.35 18.78 0.54
C ARG A 299 1.85 18.83 0.20
N THR A 300 1.57 18.98 -1.10
CA THR A 300 0.23 18.91 -1.70
C THR A 300 -0.60 17.77 -1.12
N VAL A 301 -1.86 18.08 -0.81
CA VAL A 301 -2.90 17.13 -0.40
C VAL A 301 -3.92 17.04 -1.54
N ASN A 302 -3.84 15.95 -2.32
CA ASN A 302 -4.65 15.76 -3.53
C ASN A 302 -6.09 15.38 -3.22
N GLN A 303 -6.32 14.57 -2.18
CA GLN A 303 -7.64 14.04 -1.86
C GLN A 303 -7.88 13.98 -0.35
N LEU A 304 -9.10 14.34 0.05
CA LEU A 304 -9.67 14.14 1.37
C LEU A 304 -10.81 13.14 1.33
N ASP A 305 -10.99 12.44 2.44
CA ASP A 305 -12.18 11.67 2.73
C ASP A 305 -12.42 11.55 4.24
N THR A 306 -13.56 11.01 4.64
CA THR A 306 -13.90 10.80 6.06
C THR A 306 -14.25 9.34 6.34
N ALA A 307 -13.93 8.87 7.54
CA ALA A 307 -14.31 7.54 8.01
C ALA A 307 -14.50 7.52 9.53
N GLY A 308 -15.73 7.33 10.01
CA GLY A 308 -16.00 7.14 11.45
C GLY A 308 -15.51 8.31 12.32
N GLY A 309 -15.72 9.53 11.85
CA GLY A 309 -15.27 10.77 12.49
C GLY A 309 -13.76 11.02 12.43
N TRP A 310 -13.01 10.28 11.62
CA TRP A 310 -11.62 10.61 11.25
C TRP A 310 -11.59 11.27 9.87
N LEU A 311 -10.75 12.29 9.73
CA LEU A 311 -10.36 12.84 8.44
C LEU A 311 -9.19 12.04 7.88
N VAL A 312 -9.34 11.56 6.64
CA VAL A 312 -8.33 10.84 5.88
C VAL A 312 -7.78 11.78 4.80
N SER A 313 -6.46 11.97 4.77
CA SER A 313 -5.79 12.78 3.75
C SER A 313 -4.69 11.99 3.03
N GLY A 314 -4.50 12.30 1.75
CA GLY A 314 -3.45 11.72 0.92
C GLY A 314 -3.00 12.68 -0.18
N GLY A 315 -1.71 12.62 -0.55
CA GLY A 315 -1.17 13.44 -1.61
C GLY A 315 0.28 13.13 -1.95
N GLU A 316 1.07 14.17 -2.18
CA GLU A 316 2.46 14.08 -2.67
C GLU A 316 3.46 13.60 -1.62
N ASP A 317 3.07 13.48 -0.35
CA ASP A 317 3.93 12.89 0.68
C ASP A 317 3.94 11.35 0.68
N CYS A 318 3.19 10.71 -0.22
CA CYS A 318 3.03 9.26 -0.36
C CYS A 318 2.41 8.52 0.84
N PHE A 319 2.27 9.10 2.02
CA PHE A 319 1.58 8.43 3.14
C PHE A 319 0.10 8.77 3.19
N LEU A 320 -0.70 7.83 3.69
CA LEU A 320 -2.07 8.06 4.14
C LEU A 320 -2.04 8.62 5.55
N ALA A 321 -2.80 9.67 5.81
CA ALA A 321 -2.89 10.28 7.12
C ALA A 321 -4.31 10.21 7.66
N PHE A 322 -4.46 9.71 8.88
CA PHE A 322 -5.70 9.79 9.64
C PHE A 322 -5.53 10.86 10.71
N SER A 323 -6.44 11.81 10.75
CA SER A 323 -6.43 12.88 11.74
C SER A 323 -7.81 13.05 12.38
N LYS A 324 -7.82 13.28 13.68
CA LYS A 324 -9.02 13.57 14.45
C LYS A 324 -8.69 14.54 15.56
N GLU A 325 -9.54 15.54 15.73
CA GLU A 325 -9.44 16.43 16.88
C GLU A 325 -10.20 15.84 18.06
N ILE A 326 -9.52 15.72 19.20
CA ILE A 326 -10.07 15.17 20.43
C ILE A 326 -9.70 16.16 21.55
N HIS A 327 -10.69 16.82 22.14
CA HIS A 327 -10.53 17.82 23.21
C HIS A 327 -9.48 18.91 22.86
N GLY A 328 -9.56 19.49 21.66
CA GLY A 328 -8.62 20.53 21.21
C GLY A 328 -7.23 20.02 20.79
N LYS A 329 -6.97 18.72 20.87
CA LYS A 329 -5.71 18.09 20.42
C LYS A 329 -5.92 17.28 19.15
N VAL A 330 -5.12 17.57 18.14
CA VAL A 330 -5.13 16.83 16.88
C VAL A 330 -4.30 15.55 17.00
N VAL A 331 -4.97 14.40 17.08
CA VAL A 331 -4.36 13.08 17.00
C VAL A 331 -4.12 12.72 15.53
N ARG A 332 -2.96 12.17 15.23
CA ARG A 332 -2.51 11.88 13.85
C ARG A 332 -1.92 10.48 13.77
N ARG A 333 -2.26 9.75 12.72
CA ARG A 333 -1.63 8.47 12.35
C ARG A 333 -1.21 8.52 10.89
N LYS A 334 -0.02 8.02 10.57
CA LYS A 334 0.54 8.03 9.22
C LYS A 334 0.86 6.60 8.80
N PHE A 335 0.37 6.21 7.64
CA PHE A 335 0.56 4.88 7.08
C PHE A 335 1.25 4.99 5.73
N TYR A 336 2.39 4.34 5.60
CA TYR A 336 3.20 4.36 4.38
C TYR A 336 2.96 3.08 3.59
N PRO A 337 2.97 3.11 2.24
CA PRO A 337 2.66 1.97 1.37
C PRO A 337 3.83 0.97 1.25
N TYR A 338 4.53 0.74 2.34
CA TYR A 338 5.73 -0.09 2.33
C TYR A 338 5.36 -1.55 2.58
N VAL A 339 5.76 -2.40 1.64
CA VAL A 339 5.48 -3.84 1.66
C VAL A 339 6.80 -4.58 1.88
N GLN A 340 6.90 -5.35 2.95
CA GLN A 340 8.07 -6.18 3.26
C GLN A 340 8.47 -7.08 2.08
N GLU A 341 7.48 -7.57 1.32
CA GLU A 341 7.72 -8.50 0.21
C GLU A 341 8.60 -7.93 -0.91
N LYS A 342 8.78 -6.62 -0.98
CA LYS A 342 9.72 -5.99 -1.93
C LYS A 342 11.19 -6.21 -1.56
N VAL A 343 11.49 -6.69 -0.35
CA VAL A 343 12.84 -7.00 0.10
C VAL A 343 12.93 -8.49 0.39
N LYS A 344 13.82 -9.19 -0.30
CA LYS A 344 14.09 -10.61 -0.08
C LYS A 344 15.57 -10.81 0.20
N CYS A 345 15.91 -11.83 0.98
CA CYS A 345 17.29 -12.16 1.30
C CYS A 345 17.59 -13.60 0.89
N ALA A 346 18.72 -13.81 0.21
CA ALA A 346 19.28 -15.12 -0.01
C ALA A 346 20.12 -15.49 1.23
N SER A 347 19.53 -16.31 2.09
CA SER A 347 20.02 -16.60 3.44
C SER A 347 21.39 -17.28 3.48
N ASP A 348 21.82 -17.94 2.40
CA ASP A 348 23.02 -18.79 2.39
C ASP A 348 24.27 -18.02 1.93
N CYS A 349 24.08 -16.92 1.19
CA CYS A 349 25.16 -16.19 0.53
C CYS A 349 25.20 -14.70 0.86
N GLY A 350 24.32 -14.22 1.75
CA GLY A 350 24.30 -12.82 2.18
C GLY A 350 23.99 -11.85 1.04
N LEU A 351 23.08 -12.24 0.13
CA LEU A 351 22.56 -11.35 -0.90
C LEU A 351 21.21 -10.77 -0.47
N VAL A 352 20.97 -9.52 -0.81
CA VAL A 352 19.68 -8.85 -0.61
C VAL A 352 19.15 -8.39 -1.96
N MET A 353 17.92 -8.76 -2.26
CA MET A 353 17.19 -8.36 -3.44
C MET A 353 16.16 -7.31 -3.08
N PHE A 354 16.15 -6.22 -3.83
CA PHE A 354 15.15 -5.17 -3.76
C PHE A 354 14.34 -5.11 -5.04
N GLN A 355 13.02 -5.17 -4.90
CA GLN A 355 12.05 -4.95 -5.96
C GLN A 355 11.66 -3.47 -5.99
N HIS A 356 11.98 -2.82 -7.10
CA HIS A 356 11.43 -1.54 -7.52
C HIS A 356 10.24 -1.77 -8.44
N LYS A 357 9.56 -0.70 -8.85
CA LYS A 357 8.37 -0.76 -9.71
C LYS A 357 8.58 -1.60 -10.97
N SER A 358 9.66 -1.37 -11.72
CA SER A 358 9.97 -2.08 -12.98
C SER A 358 11.40 -2.62 -13.03
N SER A 359 12.06 -2.74 -11.88
CA SER A 359 13.41 -3.31 -11.84
C SER A 359 13.69 -4.08 -10.56
N LEU A 360 14.57 -5.07 -10.65
CA LEU A 360 15.13 -5.78 -9.53
C LEU A 360 16.60 -5.39 -9.38
N SER A 361 17.02 -5.08 -8.15
CA SER A 361 18.42 -4.82 -7.82
C SER A 361 18.89 -5.81 -6.76
N ILE A 362 20.07 -6.38 -6.94
CA ILE A 362 20.63 -7.41 -6.06
C ILE A 362 21.97 -6.95 -5.55
N TRP A 363 22.13 -7.01 -4.25
CA TRP A 363 23.27 -6.46 -3.54
C TRP A 363 23.97 -7.55 -2.74
N LYS A 364 25.30 -7.56 -2.82
CA LYS A 364 26.13 -8.30 -1.87
C LYS A 364 26.30 -7.48 -0.61
N LEU A 365 26.07 -8.09 0.54
CA LEU A 365 26.41 -7.48 1.82
C LEU A 365 27.93 -7.26 1.93
N GLY A 366 28.31 -6.20 2.64
CA GLY A 366 29.71 -5.93 2.95
C GLY A 366 30.25 -6.89 4.00
N SER A 367 31.58 -7.00 4.09
CA SER A 367 32.27 -7.79 5.13
C SER A 367 33.06 -6.86 6.06
N ALA A 368 33.21 -7.27 7.33
CA ALA A 368 33.99 -6.53 8.32
C ALA A 368 35.48 -6.89 8.25
N THR A 369 36.36 -5.97 8.72
CA THR A 369 37.82 -6.19 8.81
C THR A 369 38.25 -7.04 10.00
N THR A 370 37.52 -6.96 11.11
CA THR A 370 37.87 -7.61 12.39
C THR A 370 36.62 -8.15 13.07
N SER A 371 36.65 -9.41 13.51
CA SER A 371 35.67 -9.95 14.44
C SER A 371 36.03 -9.44 15.84
N SER A 372 35.20 -8.59 16.41
CA SER A 372 35.33 -8.16 17.80
C SER A 372 34.33 -8.95 18.63
N ASP A 373 34.82 -9.66 19.65
CA ASP A 373 33.97 -10.32 20.65
C ASP A 373 33.36 -9.29 21.63
N SER A 374 33.77 -8.03 21.55
CA SER A 374 33.16 -6.98 22.37
C SER A 374 31.77 -6.64 21.80
N PRO A 375 30.71 -6.80 22.60
CA PRO A 375 29.37 -6.57 22.11
C PRO A 375 29.19 -5.08 21.78
N PHE A 376 28.45 -4.84 20.70
CA PHE A 376 28.01 -3.51 20.28
C PHE A 376 29.09 -2.55 19.76
N GLN A 377 30.20 -3.08 19.27
CA GLN A 377 31.16 -2.30 18.50
C GLN A 377 30.70 -2.17 17.03
N MET A 378 30.68 -0.94 16.52
CA MET A 378 30.49 -0.72 15.08
C MET A 378 31.76 -1.17 14.34
N LEU A 379 31.62 -2.21 13.52
CA LEU A 379 32.74 -2.78 12.77
C LEU A 379 32.99 -1.97 11.49
N ALA A 380 34.27 -1.67 11.22
CA ALA A 380 34.66 -1.06 9.95
C ALA A 380 34.57 -2.11 8.83
N LEU A 381 33.91 -1.74 7.74
CA LEU A 381 33.79 -2.58 6.55
C LEU A 381 35.15 -2.72 5.86
N SER A 382 35.59 -3.95 5.61
CA SER A 382 36.72 -4.27 4.73
C SER A 382 36.29 -4.19 3.26
N GLN A 383 35.07 -4.65 2.98
CA GLN A 383 34.43 -4.55 1.68
C GLN A 383 33.08 -3.88 1.83
N HIS A 384 32.86 -2.83 1.05
CA HIS A 384 31.57 -2.16 1.01
C HIS A 384 30.55 -3.00 0.24
N PRO A 385 29.25 -2.89 0.59
CA PRO A 385 28.19 -3.54 -0.16
C PRO A 385 28.19 -3.08 -1.62
N ARG A 386 27.93 -4.00 -2.54
CA ARG A 386 28.01 -3.77 -3.98
C ARG A 386 26.77 -4.32 -4.69
N GLU A 387 26.23 -3.56 -5.63
CA GLU A 387 25.21 -4.02 -6.56
C GLU A 387 25.86 -5.00 -7.56
N ILE A 388 25.31 -6.21 -7.65
CA ILE A 388 25.82 -7.29 -8.51
C ILE A 388 24.97 -7.44 -9.77
N VAL A 389 23.65 -7.25 -9.65
CA VAL A 389 22.71 -7.40 -10.76
C VAL A 389 21.65 -6.32 -10.67
N ARG A 390 21.36 -5.71 -11.82
CA ARG A 390 20.18 -4.90 -12.03
C ARG A 390 19.42 -5.42 -13.25
N MET A 391 18.19 -5.89 -13.03
CA MET A 391 17.30 -6.37 -14.09
C MET A 391 16.18 -5.36 -14.31
N ASP A 392 15.95 -4.96 -15.55
CA ASP A 392 14.81 -4.12 -15.94
C ASP A 392 13.80 -4.97 -16.73
N THR A 393 12.52 -4.78 -16.45
CA THR A 393 11.41 -5.45 -17.14
C THR A 393 10.92 -4.68 -18.37
N GLY A 394 11.67 -3.67 -18.84
CA GLY A 394 11.29 -2.84 -19.98
C GLY A 394 10.14 -1.89 -19.64
N GLY A 395 10.04 -1.48 -18.37
CA GLY A 395 8.99 -0.58 -17.88
C GLY A 395 7.70 -1.27 -17.41
N GLU A 396 7.57 -2.60 -17.54
CA GLU A 396 6.41 -3.31 -16.99
C GLU A 396 6.47 -3.41 -15.46
N PRO A 397 5.37 -3.14 -14.72
CA PRO A 397 5.37 -3.26 -13.27
C PRO A 397 5.60 -4.72 -12.82
N ILE A 398 6.49 -4.90 -11.86
CA ILE A 398 6.73 -6.18 -11.18
C ILE A 398 5.69 -6.34 -10.07
N LEU A 399 4.91 -7.41 -10.15
CA LEU A 399 3.92 -7.79 -9.15
C LEU A 399 4.61 -8.46 -7.95
N PHE A 400 5.36 -9.54 -8.21
CA PHE A 400 6.04 -10.33 -7.20
C PHE A 400 7.43 -10.74 -7.67
N SER A 401 8.32 -10.95 -6.70
CA SER A 401 9.66 -11.46 -6.93
C SER A 401 10.07 -12.45 -5.84
N ALA A 402 10.95 -13.38 -6.21
CA ALA A 402 11.53 -14.36 -5.30
C ALA A 402 13.01 -14.56 -5.64
N ILE A 403 13.81 -14.88 -4.62
CA ILE A 403 15.21 -15.26 -4.78
C ILE A 403 15.44 -16.58 -4.06
N SER A 404 16.25 -17.46 -4.63
CA SER A 404 16.61 -18.73 -4.00
C SER A 404 17.54 -18.50 -2.79
N PRO A 405 17.57 -19.40 -1.80
CA PRO A 405 18.45 -19.27 -0.62
C PRO A 405 19.94 -19.12 -0.95
N ASP A 406 20.42 -19.74 -2.03
CA ASP A 406 21.80 -19.58 -2.57
C ASP A 406 22.01 -18.36 -3.46
N GLY A 407 20.95 -17.65 -3.82
CA GLY A 407 21.03 -16.50 -4.72
C GLY A 407 21.41 -16.85 -6.16
N ILE A 408 21.28 -18.11 -6.58
CA ILE A 408 21.55 -18.54 -7.96
C ILE A 408 20.33 -18.35 -8.86
N CYS A 409 19.11 -18.45 -8.32
CA CYS A 409 17.87 -18.34 -9.08
C CYS A 409 17.03 -17.15 -8.60
N ILE A 410 16.43 -16.43 -9.54
CA ILE A 410 15.52 -15.32 -9.28
C ILE A 410 14.28 -15.48 -10.13
N ALA A 411 13.12 -15.27 -9.52
CA ALA A 411 11.86 -15.23 -10.25
C ALA A 411 11.26 -13.82 -10.17
N CYS A 412 10.60 -13.40 -11.25
CA CYS A 412 9.76 -12.21 -11.24
C CYS A 412 8.46 -12.47 -12.02
N SER A 413 7.36 -11.91 -11.53
CA SER A 413 6.09 -11.90 -12.25
C SER A 413 5.72 -10.47 -12.58
N THR A 414 5.52 -10.17 -13.86
CA THR A 414 4.99 -8.90 -14.35
C THR A 414 3.49 -9.02 -14.60
N ILE A 415 2.85 -7.92 -15.00
CA ILE A 415 1.45 -7.91 -15.44
C ILE A 415 1.18 -8.78 -16.69
N THR A 416 2.22 -9.22 -17.41
CA THR A 416 2.09 -10.00 -18.66
C THR A 416 2.60 -11.44 -18.56
N LYS A 417 3.69 -11.70 -17.82
CA LYS A 417 4.29 -13.04 -17.73
C LYS A 417 5.00 -13.28 -16.39
N THR A 418 5.24 -14.55 -16.08
CA THR A 418 6.17 -14.96 -15.03
C THR A 418 7.44 -15.53 -15.65
N SER A 419 8.59 -15.06 -15.17
CA SER A 419 9.91 -15.43 -15.65
C SER A 419 10.80 -15.90 -14.50
N LEU A 420 11.69 -16.85 -14.80
CA LEU A 420 12.69 -17.37 -13.88
C LEU A 420 14.07 -17.20 -14.54
N PHE A 421 15.04 -16.73 -13.78
CA PHE A 421 16.38 -16.41 -14.24
C PHE A 421 17.42 -17.15 -13.42
N ARG A 422 18.49 -17.57 -14.09
CA ARG A 422 19.69 -18.12 -13.45
C ARG A 422 20.81 -17.10 -13.46
N LEU A 423 21.48 -16.96 -12.34
CA LEU A 423 22.64 -16.11 -12.12
C LEU A 423 23.93 -16.93 -12.11
N TRP A 424 25.01 -16.33 -12.60
CA TRP A 424 26.37 -16.84 -12.45
C TRP A 424 27.27 -15.80 -11.78
N PRO A 425 27.30 -15.73 -10.44
CA PRO A 425 28.04 -14.69 -9.71
C PRO A 425 29.53 -14.59 -10.06
N GLU A 426 30.13 -15.69 -10.50
CA GLU A 426 31.54 -15.76 -10.94
C GLU A 426 31.78 -15.13 -12.32
N ARG A 427 30.74 -15.03 -13.16
CA ARG A 427 30.82 -14.51 -14.53
C ARG A 427 30.40 -13.05 -14.54
N ILE A 428 31.36 -12.18 -14.28
CA ILE A 428 31.17 -10.73 -14.34
C ILE A 428 31.36 -10.27 -15.79
N ASP A 429 30.41 -9.49 -16.30
CA ASP A 429 30.55 -8.77 -17.54
C ASP A 429 31.49 -7.57 -17.33
N GLU A 430 32.61 -7.54 -18.05
CA GLU A 430 33.64 -6.51 -17.92
C GLU A 430 33.13 -5.11 -18.29
N SER A 431 32.10 -5.00 -19.14
CA SER A 431 31.56 -3.72 -19.60
C SER A 431 30.66 -3.04 -18.57
N THR A 432 29.87 -3.83 -17.84
CA THR A 432 28.88 -3.35 -16.85
C THR A 432 29.35 -3.53 -15.41
N GLY A 433 30.35 -4.40 -15.19
CA GLY A 433 30.74 -4.84 -13.85
C GLY A 433 29.65 -5.65 -13.14
N MET A 434 28.64 -6.14 -13.88
CA MET A 434 27.49 -6.87 -13.34
C MET A 434 27.60 -8.37 -13.65
N CYS A 435 26.92 -9.20 -12.85
CA CYS A 435 26.85 -10.64 -13.06
C CYS A 435 25.97 -10.99 -14.28
N LYS A 436 26.44 -11.92 -15.11
CA LYS A 436 25.64 -12.47 -16.22
C LYS A 436 24.47 -13.30 -15.69
N TYR A 437 23.36 -13.24 -16.41
CA TYR A 437 22.16 -14.01 -16.12
C TYR A 437 21.44 -14.44 -17.41
N SER A 438 20.61 -15.48 -17.32
CA SER A 438 19.78 -15.93 -18.45
C SER A 438 18.39 -16.34 -17.98
N GLU A 439 17.39 -16.14 -18.84
CA GLU A 439 16.03 -16.62 -18.62
C GLU A 439 15.98 -18.14 -18.83
N LEU A 440 15.38 -18.85 -17.87
CA LEU A 440 15.17 -20.29 -17.92
C LEU A 440 13.94 -20.62 -18.78
N SER A 441 13.98 -21.77 -19.44
CA SER A 441 12.92 -22.18 -20.35
C SER A 441 11.87 -23.05 -19.64
N PHE A 442 10.60 -22.76 -19.92
CA PHE A 442 9.46 -23.54 -19.47
C PHE A 442 8.79 -24.23 -20.67
N PRO A 443 8.16 -25.41 -20.48
CA PRO A 443 7.41 -26.08 -21.54
C PRO A 443 6.28 -25.23 -22.13
N SER A 444 5.68 -24.36 -21.31
CA SER A 444 4.68 -23.37 -21.71
C SER A 444 4.98 -22.02 -21.05
N LYS A 445 4.59 -20.93 -21.70
CA LYS A 445 4.73 -19.58 -21.12
C LYS A 445 3.88 -19.50 -19.85
N LEU A 446 4.50 -19.14 -18.74
CA LEU A 446 3.80 -18.99 -17.47
C LEU A 446 2.98 -17.70 -17.46
N PRO A 447 1.68 -17.76 -17.10
CA PRO A 447 0.87 -16.56 -16.96
C PRO A 447 1.33 -15.73 -15.75
N PRO A 448 0.91 -14.44 -15.67
CA PRO A 448 1.11 -13.61 -14.49
C PRO A 448 0.60 -14.32 -13.23
N SER A 449 1.44 -14.39 -12.20
CA SER A 449 1.20 -15.20 -11.00
C SER A 449 0.94 -14.31 -9.79
N SER A 450 0.17 -14.84 -8.84
CA SER A 450 -0.25 -14.16 -7.61
C SER A 450 0.75 -14.22 -6.47
N GLN A 451 1.60 -15.23 -6.41
CA GLN A 451 2.71 -15.26 -5.48
C GLN A 451 3.78 -16.22 -5.98
N LEU A 452 5.04 -15.93 -5.64
CA LEU A 452 6.20 -16.71 -6.02
C LEU A 452 6.99 -17.11 -4.76
N CYS A 453 7.49 -18.35 -4.72
CA CYS A 453 8.41 -18.78 -3.67
C CYS A 453 9.51 -19.66 -4.27
N LEU A 454 10.76 -19.33 -3.98
CA LEU A 454 11.93 -20.14 -4.30
C LEU A 454 12.49 -20.68 -3.00
N PHE A 455 12.66 -22.00 -2.90
CA PHE A 455 13.16 -22.63 -1.70
C PHE A 455 13.99 -23.87 -2.03
N ARG A 456 14.83 -24.27 -1.09
CA ARG A 456 15.69 -25.45 -1.24
C ARG A 456 15.03 -26.65 -0.54
N THR A 457 15.01 -27.76 -1.25
CA THR A 457 14.76 -29.10 -0.70
C THR A 457 16.09 -29.85 -0.57
N LYS A 458 16.10 -31.03 0.05
CA LYS A 458 17.30 -31.87 0.15
C LYS A 458 17.94 -32.19 -1.21
N GLU A 459 17.14 -32.30 -2.26
CA GLU A 459 17.60 -32.74 -3.58
C GLU A 459 17.82 -31.59 -4.57
N CYS A 460 17.02 -30.52 -4.49
CA CYS A 460 17.00 -29.48 -5.52
C CYS A 460 16.37 -28.15 -5.05
N ILE A 461 16.51 -27.12 -5.88
CA ILE A 461 15.74 -25.87 -5.74
C ILE A 461 14.37 -26.07 -6.38
N MET A 462 13.34 -25.72 -5.63
CA MET A 462 11.95 -25.75 -6.08
C MET A 462 11.43 -24.33 -6.29
N PHE A 463 10.60 -24.18 -7.32
CA PHE A 463 9.94 -22.94 -7.68
C PHE A 463 8.42 -23.13 -7.58
N ALA A 464 7.82 -22.54 -6.55
CA ALA A 464 6.38 -22.53 -6.36
C ALA A 464 5.75 -21.28 -6.98
N VAL A 465 4.70 -21.52 -7.75
CA VAL A 465 3.94 -20.50 -8.48
C VAL A 465 2.47 -20.65 -8.11
N ALA A 466 1.92 -19.67 -7.42
CA ALA A 466 0.49 -19.61 -7.18
C ALA A 466 -0.20 -18.72 -8.23
N ASP A 467 -1.21 -19.27 -8.89
CA ASP A 467 -2.20 -18.53 -9.69
C ASP A 467 -3.59 -18.63 -9.02
N ARG A 468 -4.59 -17.94 -9.57
CA ARG A 468 -5.90 -17.65 -8.99
C ARG A 468 -6.56 -18.81 -8.23
N GLN A 469 -6.43 -20.04 -8.72
CA GLN A 469 -6.93 -21.25 -8.07
C GLN A 469 -5.99 -22.45 -8.26
N SER A 470 -4.72 -22.22 -8.62
CA SER A 470 -3.76 -23.29 -8.83
C SER A 470 -2.42 -22.99 -8.17
N LEU A 471 -1.76 -24.04 -7.72
CA LEU A 471 -0.41 -24.00 -7.18
C LEU A 471 0.43 -25.01 -7.96
N ALA A 472 1.34 -24.49 -8.78
CA ALA A 472 2.28 -25.29 -9.55
C ALA A 472 3.67 -25.26 -8.88
N LEU A 473 4.31 -26.43 -8.80
CA LEU A 473 5.66 -26.63 -8.28
C LEU A 473 6.56 -27.09 -9.41
N TYR A 474 7.58 -26.30 -9.72
CA TYR A 474 8.60 -26.62 -10.72
C TYR A 474 9.91 -26.98 -10.05
N ARG A 475 10.61 -27.98 -10.61
CA ARG A 475 11.97 -28.34 -10.19
C ARG A 475 12.97 -27.64 -11.09
N VAL A 476 13.93 -26.93 -10.51
CA VAL A 476 14.99 -26.28 -11.29
C VAL A 476 16.13 -27.28 -11.51
N LEU A 477 16.30 -27.75 -12.75
CA LEU A 477 17.36 -28.68 -13.12
C LEU A 477 18.64 -27.96 -13.57
N THR A 478 19.75 -28.69 -13.61
CA THR A 478 21.04 -28.18 -14.09
C THR A 478 21.03 -27.78 -15.56
N ASN A 479 20.14 -28.37 -16.38
CA ASN A 479 20.06 -28.14 -17.82
C ASN A 479 19.12 -26.97 -18.19
N ASP A 480 18.81 -26.10 -17.24
CA ASP A 480 18.00 -24.88 -17.45
C ASP A 480 16.56 -25.11 -17.96
N VAL A 481 16.08 -26.35 -17.84
CA VAL A 481 14.67 -26.75 -18.05
C VAL A 481 14.00 -26.93 -16.69
N CYS A 482 12.80 -26.37 -16.55
CA CYS A 482 12.02 -26.45 -15.31
C CYS A 482 10.75 -27.31 -15.51
N PRO A 483 10.80 -28.64 -15.31
CA PRO A 483 9.60 -29.48 -15.38
C PRO A 483 8.66 -29.21 -14.21
N CYS A 484 7.35 -29.27 -14.49
CA CYS A 484 6.31 -29.24 -13.46
C CYS A 484 6.29 -30.58 -12.72
N VAL A 485 6.50 -30.55 -11.41
CA VAL A 485 6.46 -31.72 -10.52
C VAL A 485 5.06 -31.94 -9.97
N CYS A 486 4.35 -30.84 -9.68
CA CYS A 486 3.03 -30.90 -9.09
C CYS A 486 2.20 -29.69 -9.56
N ASP A 487 0.95 -29.94 -9.91
CA ASP A 487 -0.05 -28.91 -10.16
C ASP A 487 -1.28 -29.25 -9.31
N LEU A 488 -1.65 -28.35 -8.40
CA LEU A 488 -2.73 -28.56 -7.43
C LEU A 488 -3.78 -27.48 -7.60
N SER A 489 -5.05 -27.87 -7.65
CA SER A 489 -6.17 -26.95 -7.49
C SER A 489 -6.27 -26.50 -6.03
N LEU A 490 -6.25 -25.20 -5.79
CA LEU A 490 -6.50 -24.63 -4.48
C LEU A 490 -8.02 -24.69 -4.17
N PRO A 491 -8.42 -24.94 -2.92
CA PRO A 491 -9.83 -24.88 -2.51
C PRO A 491 -10.51 -23.56 -2.91
N GLU A 492 -11.77 -23.63 -3.34
CA GLU A 492 -12.49 -22.46 -3.88
C GLU A 492 -12.60 -21.30 -2.89
N ASN A 493 -12.64 -21.59 -1.58
CA ASN A 493 -12.72 -20.62 -0.49
C ASN A 493 -11.42 -19.83 -0.25
N PHE A 494 -10.29 -20.23 -0.84
CA PHE A 494 -9.01 -19.56 -0.60
C PHE A 494 -8.96 -18.19 -1.32
N GLY A 495 -9.62 -18.04 -2.47
CA GLY A 495 -9.33 -16.89 -3.34
C GLY A 495 -7.87 -16.94 -3.82
N CYS A 496 -7.18 -15.79 -3.85
CA CYS A 496 -5.77 -15.75 -4.30
C CYS A 496 -4.78 -15.85 -3.14
N VAL A 497 -3.61 -16.45 -3.39
CA VAL A 497 -2.50 -16.47 -2.41
C VAL A 497 -1.88 -15.08 -2.32
N GLN A 498 -1.78 -14.52 -1.12
CA GLN A 498 -1.15 -13.23 -0.85
C GLN A 498 0.30 -13.39 -0.41
N LYS A 499 0.59 -14.40 0.42
CA LYS A 499 1.95 -14.68 0.91
C LYS A 499 2.23 -16.16 0.89
N MET A 500 3.48 -16.52 0.63
CA MET A 500 3.94 -17.90 0.56
C MET A 500 5.33 -18.01 1.17
N VAL A 501 5.49 -18.95 2.10
CA VAL A 501 6.74 -19.17 2.83
C VAL A 501 6.99 -20.67 2.93
N ALA A 502 8.20 -21.10 2.60
CA ALA A 502 8.61 -22.49 2.75
C ALA A 502 9.24 -22.75 4.13
N SER A 503 9.07 -23.97 4.62
CA SER A 503 9.79 -24.50 5.78
C SER A 503 11.30 -24.62 5.50
N TRP A 504 12.11 -24.68 6.56
CA TRP A 504 13.57 -24.73 6.42
C TRP A 504 14.09 -25.97 5.68
N CYS A 505 13.37 -27.09 5.75
CA CYS A 505 13.70 -28.31 5.01
C CYS A 505 13.09 -28.35 3.60
N GLY A 506 12.15 -27.43 3.30
CA GLY A 506 11.44 -27.40 2.02
C GLY A 506 10.33 -28.45 1.87
N ASP A 507 9.92 -29.13 2.94
CA ASP A 507 8.86 -30.16 2.87
C ASP A 507 7.44 -29.57 3.02
N MET A 508 7.32 -28.42 3.66
CA MET A 508 6.06 -27.70 3.86
C MET A 508 6.09 -26.30 3.29
N LEU A 509 4.92 -25.84 2.86
CA LEU A 509 4.67 -24.51 2.30
C LEU A 509 3.46 -23.88 3.00
N ALA A 510 3.68 -22.79 3.73
CA ALA A 510 2.61 -22.02 4.36
C ALA A 510 2.14 -20.92 3.41
N MET A 511 0.84 -20.68 3.37
CA MET A 511 0.20 -19.69 2.52
C MET A 511 -0.78 -18.84 3.33
N ILE A 512 -0.75 -17.53 3.11
CA ILE A 512 -1.81 -16.61 3.53
C ILE A 512 -2.67 -16.31 2.31
N THR A 513 -3.97 -16.51 2.41
CA THR A 513 -4.91 -16.30 1.31
C THR A 513 -5.60 -14.92 1.39
N SER A 514 -6.25 -14.49 0.30
CA SER A 514 -7.02 -13.25 0.27
C SER A 514 -8.23 -13.25 1.20
N SER A 515 -8.73 -14.43 1.55
CA SER A 515 -9.79 -14.62 2.56
C SER A 515 -9.26 -14.61 4.00
N PHE A 516 -7.99 -14.28 4.21
CA PHE A 516 -7.30 -14.26 5.51
C PHE A 516 -7.19 -15.64 6.18
N GLU A 517 -7.32 -16.71 5.40
CA GLU A 517 -7.08 -18.07 5.88
C GLU A 517 -5.59 -18.41 5.74
N ILE A 518 -5.07 -19.16 6.70
CA ILE A 518 -3.70 -19.68 6.64
C ILE A 518 -3.80 -21.18 6.40
N SER A 519 -3.13 -21.64 5.34
CA SER A 519 -3.07 -23.04 4.97
C SER A 519 -1.62 -23.48 4.82
N ILE A 520 -1.30 -24.65 5.36
CA ILE A 520 -0.01 -25.31 5.20
C ILE A 520 -0.20 -26.48 4.26
N LEU A 521 0.54 -26.49 3.16
CA LEU A 521 0.64 -27.61 2.24
C LEU A 521 1.87 -28.43 2.61
N ASN A 522 1.68 -29.73 2.85
CA ASN A 522 2.79 -30.67 2.88
C ASN A 522 3.06 -31.16 1.45
N ILE A 523 4.24 -30.88 0.92
CA ILE A 523 4.58 -31.10 -0.50
C ILE A 523 4.61 -32.59 -0.85
N ASN A 524 5.08 -33.44 0.08
CA ASN A 524 5.22 -34.88 -0.13
C ASN A 524 3.86 -35.59 -0.12
N SER A 525 2.99 -35.26 0.83
CA SER A 525 1.64 -35.86 0.95
C SER A 525 0.58 -35.15 0.12
N LYS A 526 0.86 -33.93 -0.38
CA LYS A 526 -0.09 -33.04 -1.05
C LYS A 526 -1.33 -32.68 -0.21
N ALA A 527 -1.23 -32.85 1.12
CA ALA A 527 -2.32 -32.56 2.05
C ALA A 527 -2.28 -31.10 2.52
N PHE A 528 -3.46 -30.51 2.66
CA PHE A 528 -3.65 -29.16 3.22
C PHE A 528 -4.05 -29.24 4.69
N ILE A 529 -3.41 -28.43 5.51
CA ILE A 529 -3.70 -28.25 6.93
C ILE A 529 -4.07 -26.78 7.14
N ALA A 530 -5.31 -26.51 7.54
CA ALA A 530 -5.77 -25.15 7.83
C ALA A 530 -5.55 -24.81 9.31
N THR A 531 -5.20 -23.56 9.59
CA THR A 531 -5.14 -23.07 10.97
C THR A 531 -6.53 -22.76 11.53
N PRO A 532 -6.76 -22.84 12.85
CA PRO A 532 -7.99 -22.35 13.48
C PRO A 532 -8.24 -20.87 13.16
N LYS A 533 -9.51 -20.48 13.05
CA LYS A 533 -9.89 -19.08 12.76
C LYS A 533 -9.62 -18.18 13.97
N VAL A 534 -9.04 -17.02 13.70
CA VAL A 534 -8.73 -15.97 14.69
C VAL A 534 -9.36 -14.67 14.20
N ASP A 535 -9.96 -13.89 15.11
CA ASP A 535 -10.56 -12.58 14.79
C ASP A 535 -9.47 -11.48 14.67
N ALA A 536 -8.55 -11.68 13.74
CA ALA A 536 -7.49 -10.76 13.36
C ALA A 536 -6.96 -11.10 11.96
N TYR A 537 -6.31 -10.15 11.28
CA TYR A 537 -5.80 -10.38 9.93
C TYR A 537 -4.32 -10.79 9.97
N PRO A 538 -3.93 -11.90 9.35
CA PRO A 538 -2.53 -12.32 9.32
C PRO A 538 -1.71 -11.38 8.41
N VAL A 539 -0.64 -10.83 8.97
CA VAL A 539 0.32 -9.92 8.32
C VAL A 539 1.51 -10.71 7.79
N ASP A 540 2.06 -11.61 8.60
CA ASP A 540 3.21 -12.41 8.24
C ASP A 540 3.18 -13.80 8.90
N VAL A 541 3.83 -14.76 8.24
CA VAL A 541 4.02 -16.12 8.73
C VAL A 541 5.48 -16.54 8.52
N ALA A 542 6.04 -17.26 9.47
CA ALA A 542 7.39 -17.80 9.36
C ALA A 542 7.51 -19.13 10.10
N PHE A 543 8.15 -20.12 9.46
CA PHE A 543 8.47 -21.37 10.12
C PHE A 543 9.57 -21.13 11.16
N SER A 544 9.38 -21.73 12.34
CA SER A 544 10.33 -21.67 13.46
C SER A 544 11.07 -22.97 13.72
N SER A 545 10.76 -24.01 12.96
CA SER A 545 11.46 -25.30 12.96
C SER A 545 11.27 -26.02 11.62
N SER A 546 12.06 -27.06 11.40
CA SER A 546 11.82 -28.08 10.37
C SER A 546 10.56 -28.90 10.63
N ASP A 547 10.13 -28.99 11.89
CA ASP A 547 9.06 -29.87 12.35
C ASP A 547 7.66 -29.29 12.13
N GLY A 548 7.58 -28.14 11.44
CA GLY A 548 6.31 -27.52 11.06
C GLY A 548 5.66 -26.67 12.15
N TYR A 549 6.44 -26.09 13.06
CA TYR A 549 5.96 -25.01 13.93
C TYR A 549 5.94 -23.69 13.15
N LEU A 550 4.76 -23.08 13.02
CA LEU A 550 4.54 -21.85 12.26
C LEU A 550 4.22 -20.70 13.22
N LEU A 551 5.04 -19.65 13.20
CA LEU A 551 4.73 -18.39 13.87
C LEU A 551 3.91 -17.50 12.93
N ILE A 552 2.88 -16.86 13.49
CA ILE A 552 1.91 -16.04 12.78
C ILE A 552 1.82 -14.69 13.48
N LEU A 553 2.04 -13.60 12.73
CA LEU A 553 1.87 -12.22 13.18
C LEU A 553 0.59 -11.66 12.58
N TYR A 554 -0.26 -11.07 13.42
CA TYR A 554 -1.51 -10.44 13.01
C TYR A 554 -1.43 -8.91 13.04
N ASP A 555 -2.39 -8.25 12.38
CA ASP A 555 -2.52 -6.79 12.24
C ASP A 555 -2.66 -6.05 13.57
N SER A 556 -3.28 -6.71 14.55
CA SER A 556 -3.38 -6.24 15.93
C SER A 556 -2.06 -6.30 16.70
N GLY A 557 -1.00 -6.87 16.13
CA GLY A 557 0.25 -7.16 16.81
C GLY A 557 0.22 -8.45 17.62
N LEU A 558 -0.87 -9.21 17.58
CA LEU A 558 -0.94 -10.55 18.18
C LEU A 558 0.05 -11.48 17.46
N VAL A 559 0.82 -12.25 18.23
CA VAL A 559 1.71 -13.29 17.71
C VAL A 559 1.29 -14.64 18.28
N LEU A 560 1.02 -15.60 17.41
CA LEU A 560 0.64 -16.98 17.77
C LEU A 560 1.60 -17.97 17.12
N GLU A 561 1.76 -19.12 17.75
CA GLU A 561 2.47 -20.27 17.20
C GLU A 561 1.50 -21.44 17.00
N PHE A 562 1.54 -22.01 15.80
CA PHE A 562 0.73 -23.14 15.36
C PHE A 562 1.60 -24.38 15.14
N ASP A 563 1.15 -25.52 15.66
CA ASP A 563 1.75 -26.83 15.44
C ASP A 563 1.01 -27.54 14.31
N SER A 564 1.68 -27.71 13.17
CA SER A 564 1.09 -28.39 12.00
C SER A 564 0.77 -29.87 12.25
N GLY A 565 1.53 -30.57 13.09
CA GLY A 565 1.32 -31.98 13.39
C GLY A 565 0.10 -32.20 14.28
N LYS A 566 -0.12 -31.32 15.27
CA LYS A 566 -1.30 -31.38 16.16
C LYS A 566 -2.52 -30.62 15.62
N SER A 567 -2.34 -29.85 14.54
CA SER A 567 -3.38 -28.97 13.98
C SER A 567 -4.00 -28.02 15.01
N ASN A 568 -3.20 -27.53 15.96
CA ASN A 568 -3.67 -26.61 17.00
C ASN A 568 -2.56 -25.61 17.40
N PHE A 569 -2.94 -24.53 18.07
CA PHE A 569 -1.99 -23.59 18.64
C PHE A 569 -1.23 -24.23 19.81
N THR A 570 0.05 -23.89 19.94
CA THR A 570 0.92 -24.39 21.02
C THR A 570 0.68 -23.66 22.34
N ASP A 571 1.23 -24.18 23.44
CA ASP A 571 1.18 -23.52 24.75
C ASP A 571 1.87 -22.15 24.78
N PHE A 572 2.79 -21.90 23.83
CA PHE A 572 3.37 -20.58 23.62
C PHE A 572 2.28 -19.53 23.34
N SER A 573 1.23 -19.91 22.60
CA SER A 573 0.08 -19.06 22.28
C SER A 573 -0.84 -18.81 23.49
N ASN A 574 -1.00 -19.82 24.37
CA ASN A 574 -1.84 -19.73 25.56
C ASN A 574 -1.20 -18.93 26.70
N SER A 575 0.14 -18.87 26.74
CA SER A 575 0.90 -18.24 27.82
C SER A 575 1.02 -16.72 27.69
N SER A 576 -0.09 -15.97 27.64
CA SER A 576 -0.20 -14.49 27.77
C SER A 576 0.67 -13.60 26.85
N LEU A 577 1.53 -14.17 26.01
CA LEU A 577 2.55 -13.45 25.24
C LEU A 577 1.93 -12.61 24.12
N GLY A 578 0.96 -13.18 23.42
CA GLY A 578 0.23 -12.52 22.35
C GLY A 578 -0.53 -11.28 22.81
N ALA A 579 -1.10 -11.30 24.02
CA ALA A 579 -1.76 -10.14 24.62
C ALA A 579 -0.75 -9.04 25.03
N LYS A 580 0.44 -9.44 25.50
CA LYS A 580 1.50 -8.50 25.91
C LYS A 580 2.09 -7.75 24.72
N ILE A 581 2.47 -8.46 23.64
CA ILE A 581 2.99 -7.81 22.42
C ILE A 581 1.94 -6.83 21.86
N ARG A 582 0.67 -7.25 21.76
CA ARG A 582 -0.45 -6.39 21.32
C ARG A 582 -0.56 -5.08 22.12
N SER A 583 -0.35 -5.12 23.44
CA SER A 583 -0.41 -3.90 24.28
C SER A 583 0.75 -2.92 24.06
N LEU A 584 1.88 -3.40 23.51
CA LEU A 584 3.11 -2.62 23.34
C LEU A 584 3.22 -1.99 21.94
N TRP A 585 2.50 -2.52 20.94
CA TRP A 585 2.50 -1.96 19.59
C TRP A 585 1.88 -0.56 19.54
N ARG A 586 2.65 0.38 18.98
CA ARG A 586 2.27 1.77 18.69
C ARG A 586 2.28 2.07 17.20
N CYS A 587 2.97 1.25 16.40
CA CYS A 587 2.96 1.31 14.94
C CYS A 587 2.35 0.04 14.32
N GLN A 588 2.08 0.10 13.02
CA GLN A 588 1.62 -1.05 12.25
C GLN A 588 2.70 -2.15 12.24
N PRO A 589 2.35 -3.42 12.57
CA PRO A 589 3.25 -4.56 12.38
C PRO A 589 3.54 -4.75 10.89
N LEU A 590 4.79 -5.06 10.54
CA LEU A 590 5.21 -5.27 9.15
C LEU A 590 5.59 -6.72 8.86
N GLY A 591 6.30 -7.39 9.77
CA GLY A 591 6.82 -8.73 9.48
C GLY A 591 7.45 -9.48 10.66
N LEU A 592 7.80 -10.73 10.38
CA LEU A 592 8.53 -11.65 11.25
C LEU A 592 9.86 -12.06 10.58
N ALA A 593 10.90 -12.23 11.39
CA ALA A 593 12.18 -12.81 10.98
C ALA A 593 12.59 -13.84 12.02
N ILE A 594 12.77 -15.10 11.62
CA ILE A 594 13.10 -16.20 12.55
C ILE A 594 14.49 -16.75 12.21
N SER A 595 15.29 -17.02 13.23
CA SER A 595 16.63 -17.58 13.07
C SER A 595 16.57 -19.09 12.88
N SER A 596 17.26 -19.61 11.86
CA SER A 596 17.45 -21.06 11.68
C SER A 596 18.62 -21.63 12.49
N SER A 597 19.58 -20.78 12.88
CA SER A 597 20.75 -21.19 13.68
C SER A 597 20.42 -21.30 15.17
N GLN A 598 19.50 -20.47 15.66
CA GLN A 598 19.04 -20.45 17.04
C GLN A 598 17.55 -20.80 17.07
N SER A 599 17.24 -22.07 17.32
CA SER A 599 15.86 -22.54 17.35
C SER A 599 15.07 -21.83 18.44
N GLY A 600 13.92 -21.27 18.06
CA GLY A 600 13.05 -20.52 18.96
C GLY A 600 13.44 -19.05 19.18
N PHE A 601 14.46 -18.54 18.50
CA PHE A 601 14.76 -17.11 18.48
C PHE A 601 14.20 -16.43 17.21
N GLY A 602 13.59 -15.27 17.37
CA GLY A 602 13.05 -14.49 16.27
C GLY A 602 12.80 -13.03 16.61
N ILE A 603 12.34 -12.29 15.62
CA ILE A 603 12.06 -10.85 15.70
C ILE A 603 10.71 -10.58 15.04
N ALA A 604 9.86 -9.83 15.72
CA ALA A 604 8.70 -9.18 15.13
C ALA A 604 8.99 -7.68 14.97
N TYR A 605 8.69 -7.11 13.80
CA TYR A 605 9.06 -5.74 13.53
C TYR A 605 7.98 -4.97 12.77
N GLY A 606 7.97 -3.66 13.02
CA GLY A 606 7.16 -2.67 12.31
C GLY A 606 8.05 -1.51 11.87
N ALA A 607 7.44 -0.44 11.36
CA ALA A 607 8.20 0.66 10.77
C ALA A 607 9.11 1.40 11.77
N THR A 608 8.73 1.44 13.05
CA THR A 608 9.43 2.21 14.11
C THR A 608 9.69 1.41 15.38
N GLN A 609 9.16 0.20 15.50
CA GLN A 609 9.32 -0.67 16.66
C GLN A 609 9.78 -2.05 16.21
N LEU A 610 10.60 -2.69 17.05
CA LEU A 610 11.10 -4.03 16.84
C LEU A 610 11.04 -4.75 18.19
N PHE A 611 10.62 -6.02 18.18
CA PHE A 611 10.51 -6.86 19.37
C PHE A 611 11.31 -8.14 19.13
N SER A 612 12.19 -8.50 20.06
CA SER A 612 12.78 -9.83 20.07
C SER A 612 11.80 -10.82 20.70
N ILE A 613 11.81 -12.05 20.18
CA ILE A 613 11.03 -13.18 20.67
C ILE A 613 12.03 -14.31 20.93
N ASP A 614 12.26 -14.65 22.19
CA ASP A 614 13.15 -15.73 22.59
C ASP A 614 12.37 -16.78 23.36
N LYS A 615 12.11 -17.94 22.73
CA LYS A 615 11.36 -19.05 23.32
C LYS A 615 12.14 -19.81 24.38
N THR A 616 13.46 -19.66 24.46
CA THR A 616 14.30 -20.39 25.42
C THR A 616 14.15 -19.85 26.86
N GLN A 617 13.60 -18.63 27.01
CA GLN A 617 13.42 -17.99 28.30
C GLN A 617 12.25 -18.58 29.09
N ALA A 618 12.46 -18.76 30.40
CA ALA A 618 11.50 -19.37 31.30
C ALA A 618 10.27 -18.48 31.61
N SER A 619 10.47 -17.15 31.75
CA SER A 619 9.38 -16.22 32.09
C SER A 619 8.78 -15.54 30.85
N SER A 620 7.46 -15.37 30.82
CA SER A 620 6.76 -14.67 29.73
C SER A 620 7.25 -13.23 29.54
N GLU A 621 7.76 -12.59 30.59
CA GLU A 621 8.31 -11.24 30.53
C GLU A 621 9.71 -11.17 29.91
N ALA A 622 10.54 -12.19 30.09
CA ALA A 622 11.88 -12.24 29.50
C ALA A 622 11.85 -12.67 28.03
N ARG A 623 10.79 -13.38 27.60
CA ARG A 623 10.60 -13.88 26.23
C ARG A 623 10.42 -12.78 25.19
N VAL A 624 9.87 -11.62 25.56
CA VAL A 624 9.64 -10.50 24.64
C VAL A 624 10.32 -9.26 25.18
N LYS A 625 11.23 -8.67 24.40
CA LYS A 625 11.80 -7.37 24.72
C LYS A 625 11.62 -6.40 23.57
N GLU A 626 11.21 -5.19 23.91
CA GLU A 626 11.07 -4.09 22.96
C GLU A 626 12.45 -3.46 22.69
N ILE A 627 12.83 -3.41 21.42
CA ILE A 627 14.08 -2.83 20.93
C ILE A 627 13.72 -1.53 20.21
N ASN A 628 13.57 -0.47 21.00
CA ASN A 628 13.18 0.85 20.52
C ASN A 628 14.39 1.66 20.09
N GLN A 629 14.66 1.75 18.78
CA GLN A 629 15.69 2.65 18.24
C GLN A 629 15.72 2.82 16.71
N TRP A 630 14.64 2.49 16.01
CA TRP A 630 14.64 2.46 14.55
C TRP A 630 13.74 3.53 13.95
N ASN A 631 14.27 4.28 13.00
CA ASN A 631 13.48 5.14 12.13
C ASN A 631 13.41 4.48 10.75
N TRP A 632 12.22 4.05 10.36
CA TRP A 632 11.92 3.50 9.03
C TRP A 632 12.66 2.20 8.72
N LEU A 633 12.28 1.14 9.44
CA LEU A 633 12.64 -0.25 9.11
C LEU A 633 11.65 -0.82 8.09
N PHE A 634 12.16 -1.45 7.04
CA PHE A 634 11.35 -2.03 5.95
C PHE A 634 11.32 -3.55 5.98
N ALA A 635 12.45 -4.16 6.33
CA ALA A 635 12.57 -5.60 6.39
C ALA A 635 13.64 -6.01 7.40
N ALA A 636 13.42 -7.16 8.03
CA ALA A 636 14.42 -7.88 8.79
C ALA A 636 14.47 -9.31 8.27
N HIS A 637 15.67 -9.87 8.12
CA HIS A 637 15.86 -11.27 7.73
C HIS A 637 17.07 -11.85 8.46
N PHE A 638 16.99 -13.11 8.86
CA PHE A 638 18.14 -13.86 9.35
C PHE A 638 18.85 -14.58 8.21
N LEU A 639 20.17 -14.56 8.27
CA LEU A 639 21.03 -15.40 7.44
C LEU A 639 21.21 -16.77 8.11
N THR A 640 21.57 -17.77 7.32
CA THR A 640 21.82 -19.13 7.82
C THR A 640 22.98 -19.22 8.81
N ASN A 641 23.96 -18.30 8.70
CA ASN A 641 25.06 -18.18 9.66
C ASN A 641 24.64 -17.55 11.01
N GLY A 642 23.38 -17.13 11.15
CA GLY A 642 22.84 -16.50 12.36
C GLY A 642 22.90 -14.97 12.39
N ASP A 643 23.56 -14.33 11.43
CA ASP A 643 23.57 -12.87 11.33
C ASP A 643 22.18 -12.32 10.99
N LEU A 644 21.89 -11.10 11.47
CA LEU A 644 20.64 -10.39 11.22
C LEU A 644 20.87 -9.27 10.21
N VAL A 645 20.04 -9.23 9.17
CA VAL A 645 20.02 -8.14 8.19
C VAL A 645 18.81 -7.25 8.44
N LEU A 646 19.05 -5.96 8.69
CA LEU A 646 18.03 -4.93 8.85
C LEU A 646 18.12 -3.94 7.69
N CYS A 647 17.05 -3.86 6.90
CA CYS A 647 16.95 -2.90 5.80
C CYS A 647 16.17 -1.67 6.28
N CYS A 648 16.87 -0.54 6.41
CA CYS A 648 16.30 0.75 6.75
C CYS A 648 16.41 1.72 5.57
N SER A 649 15.72 2.85 5.65
CA SER A 649 15.89 3.93 4.67
C SER A 649 15.95 5.26 5.39
N GLU A 650 16.79 6.16 4.88
CA GLU A 650 16.85 7.50 5.42
C GLU A 650 15.66 8.34 4.93
N VAL A 651 15.00 9.00 5.88
CA VAL A 651 13.91 9.93 5.59
C VAL A 651 14.36 11.05 4.64
N SER A 652 15.62 11.47 4.71
CA SER A 652 16.23 12.45 3.77
C SER A 652 16.22 11.92 2.34
N ALA A 653 16.75 10.72 2.11
CA ALA A 653 16.85 10.11 0.79
C ALA A 653 15.48 9.90 0.15
N PHE A 654 14.47 9.45 0.92
CA PHE A 654 13.11 9.34 0.42
C PHE A 654 12.50 10.73 0.10
N ASN A 655 12.75 11.75 0.93
CA ASN A 655 12.25 13.10 0.66
C ASN A 655 12.86 13.73 -0.61
N GLU A 656 14.04 13.31 -1.03
CA GLU A 656 14.66 13.76 -2.29
C GLU A 656 13.94 13.21 -3.53
N LEU A 657 13.27 12.05 -3.42
CA LEU A 657 12.43 11.51 -4.49
C LEU A 657 11.08 12.22 -4.62
N LEU A 658 10.65 12.93 -3.57
CA LEU A 658 9.37 13.62 -3.55
C LEU A 658 9.47 15.00 -4.23
N PRO A 659 8.36 15.51 -4.81
CA PRO A 659 8.30 16.88 -5.28
C PRO A 659 8.75 17.86 -4.19
N LYS A 660 9.42 18.95 -4.60
CA LYS A 660 9.85 19.97 -3.65
C LYS A 660 8.62 20.58 -2.98
N PRO A 661 8.60 20.72 -1.64
CA PRO A 661 7.49 21.38 -0.98
C PRO A 661 7.37 22.83 -1.46
N LEU A 662 6.14 23.31 -1.58
CA LEU A 662 5.87 24.71 -1.89
C LEU A 662 6.43 25.59 -0.77
N ASN A 663 7.45 26.36 -1.12
CA ASN A 663 8.10 27.28 -0.20
C ASN A 663 7.24 28.53 -0.04
N PHE A 664 6.60 28.61 1.11
CA PHE A 664 5.94 29.82 1.55
C PHE A 664 6.88 30.63 2.43
N PRO A 665 6.99 31.96 2.25
CA PRO A 665 7.64 32.78 3.26
C PRO A 665 6.94 32.49 4.59
N LYS A 666 7.70 32.02 5.58
CA LYS A 666 7.19 31.82 6.93
C LYS A 666 6.48 33.11 7.29
N PHE A 667 5.18 33.04 7.61
CA PHE A 667 4.49 34.18 8.17
C PHE A 667 5.36 34.66 9.33
N GLY A 668 5.88 35.88 9.24
CA GLY A 668 6.40 36.56 10.41
C GLY A 668 5.29 36.46 11.45
N ARG A 669 5.60 35.91 12.63
CA ARG A 669 4.73 36.10 13.79
C ARG A 669 4.57 37.61 13.91
N LYS A 670 3.41 38.14 13.52
CA LYS A 670 3.00 39.47 13.93
C LYS A 670 2.62 39.38 15.39
#